data_AF-A0A2C6A1U6-F1
#
_entry.id   AF-A0A2C6A1U6-F1
#
_cell.length_a   1.000
_cell.length_b   1.000
_cell.length_c   1.000
_cell.angle_alpha   90.00
_cell.angle_beta   90.00
_cell.angle_gamma   90.00
#
_symmetry.space_group_name_H-M   'P 1'
#
loop_
_entity.id
_entity.type
_entity.pdbx_description
1 polymer ?
#
loop_
_entity_poly.entity_id
_entity_poly.type
_entity_poly.pdbx_seq_one_letter_code
_entity_poly.pdbx_strand_id
1 'polypeptide(L)'
;MSGSRGWHVAPLWRDDEEMAKKDDDHRLPRHANRPGAHWQAASRAPRPPRRAWLARILAYLLVLGALLVLVSQVLGLGRGSGARRYAPAMPDDGGPPRYGQQPPPPPYEPRGRAKSRWNLMPGRKKADAGSGGSAQNFNGPIKHVGLMSSLQAISGTGGSFTKNKNVLFAAASLRSASTLLPMACQMALEGENYVHFALMGRGDMPLLELLKINGIDETCTLLLHDARPDHAATSTEQRMVLSVERALSFIHRFMHPQAILVDSTGAEEGYFLRGVRDLSKRTQAALIELPERPETRLSWLTKLDASALTAWNKVRFDIVVQSPSTGTGNLERLLRSVARADLGGHLVPHLVVELPSVVEAPLERFLAGYSWPPPYPGVKQAPSMLSLRHRISRQWLTQEESSVRFLESFWPSDPSHSYVLYLSPHMELSPHFFHYVKYTLLSQLHSRVAVRDENRLSMMAISFSVPATSLGGTQPFTPPGPPRDDKAAAEGTAFLWQAPTSDAVLFLGERWIELHGYVAQVLAKQQKMTASPALLAKKEVGKNRPAWMEYALQLSRLRGYSTLYPSQQTAKAIAAAHDDLPDEPDEFRGQAGAGGKEEKKKEKTEGLEDAGGDVFDVGSQVDMLGTLPGEDGQPQLGDLPLLAWEGQRTSEDEMAKKAAQLAAEFRRQVGQCAEEDVGSGRGADRHAKDLFCEADRTEAQ
;
A
#
# COMPACT_ATOMS: atom_id res chain seq x y z
N MET A 1 -13.69 -60.93 -40.50
CA MET A 1 -12.53 -60.92 -41.41
C MET A 1 -11.47 -60.03 -40.79
N SER A 2 -10.41 -60.65 -40.24
CA SER A 2 -8.98 -60.41 -40.52
C SER A 2 -8.49 -58.99 -40.21
N GLY A 3 -7.50 -58.71 -39.38
CA GLY A 3 -6.37 -59.45 -38.80
C GLY A 3 -5.29 -58.38 -38.52
N SER A 4 -4.78 -58.21 -37.29
CA SER A 4 -3.74 -58.99 -36.60
C SER A 4 -2.34 -58.37 -36.71
N ARG A 5 -1.55 -58.62 -35.64
CA ARG A 5 -0.09 -58.48 -35.40
C ARG A 5 0.33 -57.27 -34.53
N GLY A 6 1.06 -57.42 -33.42
CA GLY A 6 1.49 -58.65 -32.76
C GLY A 6 2.70 -58.55 -31.82
N TRP A 7 2.61 -59.27 -30.68
CA TRP A 7 3.63 -60.10 -29.98
C TRP A 7 4.75 -59.37 -29.18
N HIS A 8 4.79 -59.42 -27.84
CA HIS A 8 5.13 -60.52 -26.87
C HIS A 8 6.63 -60.79 -26.72
N VAL A 9 7.16 -60.73 -25.47
CA VAL A 9 7.80 -61.86 -24.74
C VAL A 9 7.77 -61.61 -23.21
N ALA A 10 7.48 -62.68 -22.45
CA ALA A 10 7.38 -62.82 -20.97
C ALA A 10 8.73 -63.32 -20.37
N PRO A 11 8.86 -64.10 -19.25
CA PRO A 11 7.94 -64.49 -18.14
C PRO A 11 8.60 -64.58 -16.72
N LEU A 12 7.83 -64.86 -15.65
CA LEU A 12 7.86 -66.11 -14.83
C LEU A 12 7.26 -66.00 -13.39
N TRP A 13 6.07 -66.62 -13.22
CA TRP A 13 5.53 -67.50 -12.15
C TRP A 13 5.78 -67.28 -10.64
N ARG A 14 4.71 -67.28 -9.82
CA ARG A 14 4.22 -68.49 -9.10
C ARG A 14 2.85 -68.31 -8.40
N ASP A 15 1.93 -69.21 -8.77
CA ASP A 15 0.69 -69.71 -8.14
C ASP A 15 0.95 -70.32 -6.72
N ASP A 16 0.03 -70.77 -5.86
CA ASP A 16 -1.45 -70.91 -5.76
C ASP A 16 -1.78 -71.34 -4.30
N GLU A 17 -3.06 -71.26 -3.91
CA GLU A 17 -3.86 -72.24 -3.11
C GLU A 17 -5.01 -71.49 -2.38
N GLU A 18 -6.22 -71.42 -2.95
CA GLU A 18 -7.33 -72.41 -2.93
C GLU A 18 -8.16 -72.40 -1.63
N MET A 19 -9.40 -71.86 -1.67
CA MET A 19 -10.70 -72.58 -1.76
C MET A 19 -11.33 -72.84 -0.37
N ALA A 20 -12.64 -72.83 -0.13
CA ALA A 20 -13.82 -72.53 -0.91
C ALA A 20 -15.02 -72.34 0.06
N LYS A 21 -16.07 -71.78 -0.52
CA LYS A 21 -17.38 -71.37 -0.02
C LYS A 21 -18.37 -72.56 0.07
N LYS A 22 -19.31 -72.54 1.03
CA LYS A 22 -20.66 -73.17 0.95
C LYS A 22 -21.52 -72.72 2.15
N ASP A 23 -22.58 -71.92 1.92
CA ASP A 23 -24.03 -72.30 1.82
C ASP A 23 -24.59 -72.79 3.17
N ASP A 24 -25.80 -72.52 3.67
CA ASP A 24 -27.06 -71.96 3.15
C ASP A 24 -27.95 -71.53 4.34
N ASP A 25 -28.72 -70.47 4.13
CA ASP A 25 -30.14 -70.25 4.48
C ASP A 25 -30.83 -70.88 5.73
N HIS A 26 -31.38 -70.00 6.59
CA HIS A 26 -32.84 -69.80 6.83
C HIS A 26 -33.28 -69.48 8.28
N ARG A 27 -34.07 -68.39 8.37
CA ARG A 27 -35.27 -68.14 9.20
C ARG A 27 -35.17 -68.04 10.74
N LEU A 28 -35.42 -66.81 11.21
CA LEU A 28 -36.08 -66.40 12.47
C LEU A 28 -37.46 -67.08 12.64
N PRO A 29 -38.13 -67.19 13.83
CA PRO A 29 -38.31 -66.07 14.79
C PRO A 29 -38.61 -66.35 16.30
N ARG A 30 -38.57 -65.24 17.07
CA ARG A 30 -39.44 -64.80 18.20
C ARG A 30 -39.54 -65.53 19.56
N HIS A 31 -39.37 -64.70 20.61
CA HIS A 31 -40.05 -64.63 21.93
C HIS A 31 -39.97 -65.86 22.87
N ALA A 32 -39.98 -65.79 24.20
CA ALA A 32 -39.91 -64.77 25.24
C ALA A 32 -39.75 -65.54 26.59
N ASN A 33 -39.55 -64.79 27.67
CA ASN A 33 -39.78 -65.15 29.08
C ASN A 33 -38.66 -65.80 29.93
N ARG A 34 -38.16 -64.95 30.86
CA ARG A 34 -37.65 -65.20 32.23
C ARG A 34 -38.60 -66.12 33.06
N PRO A 35 -38.33 -66.48 34.35
CA PRO A 35 -37.26 -66.08 35.29
C PRO A 35 -36.64 -67.25 36.11
N GLY A 36 -35.60 -66.97 36.90
CA GLY A 36 -35.04 -67.97 37.82
C GLY A 36 -33.89 -67.51 38.72
N ALA A 37 -34.19 -66.60 39.64
CA ALA A 37 -34.04 -66.88 41.07
C ALA A 37 -32.68 -67.31 41.71
N HIS A 38 -31.95 -66.30 42.23
CA HIS A 38 -31.45 -66.16 43.62
C HIS A 38 -30.17 -66.86 44.15
N TRP A 39 -29.49 -66.09 45.03
CA TRP A 39 -28.50 -66.43 46.08
C TRP A 39 -27.01 -66.57 45.68
N GLN A 40 -26.01 -66.08 46.41
CA GLN A 40 -25.77 -64.93 47.30
C GLN A 40 -24.26 -64.95 47.64
N ALA A 41 -23.69 -63.77 47.90
CA ALA A 41 -22.50 -63.49 48.72
C ALA A 41 -21.13 -64.16 48.38
N ALA A 42 -20.12 -63.34 48.05
CA ALA A 42 -19.14 -62.88 49.04
C ALA A 42 -17.90 -62.26 48.36
N SER A 43 -17.43 -61.20 49.01
CA SER A 43 -16.27 -60.37 48.75
C SER A 43 -14.95 -61.14 48.57
N ARG A 44 -14.13 -60.68 47.60
CA ARG A 44 -12.70 -60.33 47.78
C ARG A 44 -12.15 -59.73 46.49
N ALA A 45 -11.73 -58.47 46.56
CA ALA A 45 -11.03 -57.76 45.49
C ALA A 45 -9.56 -58.22 45.36
N PRO A 46 -8.98 -58.15 44.16
CA PRO A 46 -7.57 -57.83 43.99
C PRO A 46 -7.35 -56.55 43.15
N ARG A 47 -6.20 -55.93 43.43
CA ARG A 47 -5.71 -54.59 43.03
C ARG A 47 -5.47 -54.42 41.52
N PRO A 48 -5.56 -53.19 40.94
CA PRO A 48 -5.25 -52.95 39.54
C PRO A 48 -3.76 -52.59 39.29
N PRO A 49 -3.17 -53.00 38.16
CA PRO A 49 -1.88 -52.53 37.68
C PRO A 49 -2.08 -51.33 36.75
N ARG A 50 -1.88 -50.09 37.24
CA ARG A 50 -1.95 -48.88 36.40
C ARG A 50 -0.87 -47.82 36.67
N ARG A 51 0.19 -48.13 37.43
CA ARG A 51 1.25 -47.14 37.74
C ARG A 51 2.46 -47.17 36.79
N ALA A 52 2.77 -48.31 36.16
CA ALA A 52 3.94 -48.42 35.29
C ALA A 52 3.76 -47.77 33.90
N TRP A 53 2.53 -47.72 33.37
CA TRP A 53 2.27 -47.16 32.05
C TRP A 53 2.22 -45.62 32.07
N LEU A 54 1.66 -45.03 33.14
CA LEU A 54 1.67 -43.59 33.37
C LEU A 54 3.10 -43.03 33.54
N ALA A 55 3.98 -43.77 34.23
CA ALA A 55 5.38 -43.39 34.37
C ALA A 55 6.12 -43.34 33.02
N ARG A 56 5.79 -44.25 32.08
CA ARG A 56 6.37 -44.25 30.74
C ARG A 56 5.88 -43.08 29.89
N ILE A 57 4.59 -42.74 29.97
CA ILE A 57 4.04 -41.58 29.24
C ILE A 57 4.66 -40.27 29.73
N LEU A 58 4.83 -40.11 31.05
CA LEU A 58 5.51 -38.94 31.63
C LEU A 58 6.97 -38.84 31.17
N ALA A 59 7.68 -39.96 31.09
CA ALA A 59 9.05 -39.99 30.58
C ALA A 59 9.12 -39.58 29.09
N TYR A 60 8.20 -40.07 28.25
CA TYR A 60 8.15 -39.68 26.83
C TYR A 60 7.81 -38.20 26.64
N LEU A 61 6.90 -37.63 27.44
CA LEU A 61 6.59 -36.20 27.40
C LEU A 61 7.78 -35.34 27.82
N LEU A 62 8.57 -35.80 28.81
CA LEU A 62 9.79 -35.11 29.24
C LEU A 62 10.86 -35.09 28.15
N VAL A 63 11.05 -36.23 27.47
CA VAL A 63 11.98 -36.34 26.34
C VAL A 63 11.52 -35.49 25.16
N LEU A 64 10.23 -35.50 24.83
CA LEU A 64 9.65 -34.67 23.77
C LEU A 64 9.81 -33.17 24.08
N GLY A 65 9.60 -32.78 25.34
CA GLY A 65 9.82 -31.41 25.81
C GLY A 65 11.29 -30.98 25.72
N ALA A 66 12.22 -31.85 26.14
CA ALA A 66 13.66 -31.58 26.00
C ALA A 66 14.09 -31.46 24.54
N LEU A 67 13.51 -32.29 23.65
CA LEU A 67 13.77 -32.24 22.22
C LEU A 67 13.21 -30.96 21.59
N LEU A 68 12.02 -30.50 22.02
CA LEU A 68 11.44 -29.23 21.60
C LEU A 68 12.27 -28.02 22.08
N VAL A 69 12.85 -28.07 23.28
CA VAL A 69 13.74 -27.03 23.81
C VAL A 69 15.07 -27.01 23.05
N LEU A 70 15.62 -28.17 22.71
CA LEU A 70 16.87 -28.26 21.95
C LEU A 70 16.65 -27.81 20.50
N VAL A 71 15.51 -28.16 19.91
CA VAL A 71 15.06 -27.67 18.60
C VAL A 71 14.79 -26.17 18.62
N SER A 72 14.22 -25.60 19.68
CA SER A 72 14.02 -24.15 19.79
C SER A 72 15.34 -23.37 20.02
N GLN A 73 16.33 -23.98 20.69
CA GLN A 73 17.69 -23.43 20.80
C GLN A 73 18.44 -23.47 19.46
N VAL A 74 18.26 -24.52 18.65
CA VAL A 74 18.88 -24.64 17.32
C VAL A 74 18.15 -23.79 16.26
N LEU A 75 16.84 -23.60 16.38
CA LEU A 75 16.00 -22.80 15.46
C LEU A 75 15.78 -21.35 15.93
N GLY A 76 16.42 -20.90 17.02
CA GLY A 76 16.46 -19.50 17.44
C GLY A 76 15.10 -18.88 17.82
N LEU A 77 14.11 -19.68 18.20
CA LEU A 77 12.76 -19.21 18.55
C LEU A 77 12.56 -19.24 20.07
N GLY A 78 13.04 -18.21 20.77
CA GLY A 78 12.69 -17.99 22.18
C GLY A 78 13.56 -16.98 22.94
N ARG A 79 13.03 -15.75 23.07
CA ARG A 79 13.40 -14.65 23.98
C ARG A 79 14.77 -13.97 23.78
N GLY A 80 14.67 -12.73 23.33
CA GLY A 80 15.75 -11.77 23.29
C GLY A 80 16.26 -11.39 24.68
N SER A 81 17.58 -11.41 24.79
CA SER A 81 18.38 -10.45 25.54
C SER A 81 19.84 -10.62 25.09
N GLY A 82 20.46 -9.52 24.67
CA GLY A 82 21.90 -9.47 24.39
C GLY A 82 22.28 -9.43 22.92
N ALA A 83 21.87 -8.36 22.21
CA ALA A 83 22.74 -7.82 21.18
C ALA A 83 24.09 -7.51 21.84
N ARG A 84 25.14 -8.21 21.42
CA ARG A 84 26.50 -8.01 21.91
C ARG A 84 26.91 -6.57 21.64
N ARG A 85 26.99 -5.76 22.71
CA ARG A 85 27.72 -4.50 22.74
C ARG A 85 29.17 -4.81 22.40
N TYR A 86 29.68 -4.19 21.34
CA TYR A 86 31.13 -4.14 21.13
C TYR A 86 31.74 -3.38 22.32
N ALA A 87 32.82 -3.93 22.87
CA ALA A 87 33.53 -3.37 24.02
C ALA A 87 34.17 -2.02 23.63
N PRO A 88 34.08 -0.98 24.49
CA PRO A 88 34.86 0.22 24.31
C PRO A 88 36.34 -0.07 24.59
N ALA A 89 37.20 0.45 23.74
CA ALA A 89 38.62 0.57 24.02
C ALA A 89 38.80 1.40 25.31
N MET A 90 39.48 0.86 26.30
CA MET A 90 39.98 1.62 27.44
C MET A 90 41.49 1.86 27.30
N PRO A 91 41.99 2.98 27.86
CA PRO A 91 43.27 3.57 27.53
C PRO A 91 44.42 2.89 28.28
N ASP A 92 45.60 2.93 27.65
CA ASP A 92 46.88 2.55 28.23
C ASP A 92 47.39 3.71 29.10
N ASP A 93 47.57 3.48 30.41
CA ASP A 93 48.29 4.39 31.30
C ASP A 93 48.97 3.63 32.46
N GLY A 94 50.30 3.55 32.40
CA GLY A 94 51.21 3.72 33.54
C GLY A 94 51.49 2.56 34.53
N GLY A 95 52.63 1.85 34.35
CA GLY A 95 53.32 1.11 35.45
C GLY A 95 54.56 0.30 35.01
N PRO A 96 55.64 0.18 35.83
CA PRO A 96 57.06 0.18 35.39
C PRO A 96 57.70 -1.21 35.11
N PRO A 97 58.96 -1.28 34.61
CA PRO A 97 59.43 -2.39 33.78
C PRO A 97 60.02 -3.56 34.58
N ARG A 98 59.87 -4.78 34.03
CA ARG A 98 60.67 -5.94 34.45
C ARG A 98 61.37 -6.58 33.27
N TYR A 99 62.70 -6.61 33.40
CA TYR A 99 63.67 -7.29 32.55
C TYR A 99 63.36 -8.79 32.35
N GLY A 100 63.62 -9.28 31.14
CA GLY A 100 64.08 -10.66 30.94
C GLY A 100 63.54 -11.35 29.69
N GLN A 101 64.48 -11.67 28.80
CA GLN A 101 64.46 -12.71 27.75
C GLN A 101 64.09 -12.28 26.32
N GLN A 102 65.13 -12.05 25.52
CA GLN A 102 65.13 -12.02 24.06
C GLN A 102 65.08 -13.45 23.47
N PRO A 103 64.34 -13.65 22.37
CA PRO A 103 64.63 -14.66 21.36
C PRO A 103 65.43 -14.06 20.15
N PRO A 104 66.10 -14.91 19.35
CA PRO A 104 67.21 -14.52 18.47
C PRO A 104 66.80 -13.94 17.09
N PRO A 105 67.71 -13.20 16.41
CA PRO A 105 67.44 -12.59 15.10
C PRO A 105 67.61 -13.56 13.92
N PRO A 106 66.95 -13.29 12.77
CA PRO A 106 67.08 -14.09 11.54
C PRO A 106 68.43 -13.86 10.81
N PRO A 107 68.93 -14.86 10.03
CA PRO A 107 70.26 -14.80 9.46
C PRO A 107 70.37 -13.94 8.19
N TYR A 108 71.49 -13.21 8.11
CA TYR A 108 71.94 -12.35 7.02
C TYR A 108 72.87 -13.14 6.08
N GLU A 109 72.62 -13.09 4.76
CA GLU A 109 73.58 -13.58 3.75
C GLU A 109 74.36 -12.42 3.10
N PRO A 110 75.66 -12.62 2.77
CA PRO A 110 76.59 -11.52 2.56
C PRO A 110 76.82 -11.18 1.08
N ARG A 111 76.99 -9.88 0.81
CA ARG A 111 77.55 -9.33 -0.44
C ARG A 111 79.05 -9.64 -0.56
N GLY A 112 79.44 -10.35 -1.62
CA GLY A 112 80.83 -10.52 -2.07
C GLY A 112 81.05 -9.99 -3.50
N ARG A 113 82.14 -9.25 -3.70
CA ARG A 113 82.54 -8.49 -4.90
C ARG A 113 83.10 -9.34 -6.06
N ALA A 114 82.68 -8.96 -7.27
CA ALA A 114 83.42 -8.77 -8.54
C ALA A 114 84.53 -9.75 -9.00
N LYS A 115 84.37 -10.26 -10.25
CA LYS A 115 85.40 -10.27 -11.31
C LYS A 115 84.78 -10.52 -12.71
N SER A 116 85.05 -9.58 -13.62
CA SER A 116 85.25 -9.62 -15.09
C SER A 116 84.98 -10.93 -15.87
N ARG A 117 84.51 -10.98 -17.13
CA ARG A 117 85.02 -10.26 -18.33
C ARG A 117 84.24 -10.71 -19.61
N TRP A 118 84.14 -9.81 -20.60
CA TRP A 118 83.82 -9.98 -22.05
C TRP A 118 82.34 -10.15 -22.47
N ASN A 119 81.66 -9.10 -22.97
CA ASN A 119 81.66 -8.52 -24.35
C ASN A 119 80.81 -9.30 -25.38
N LEU A 120 79.64 -8.75 -25.75
CA LEU A 120 79.30 -8.29 -27.11
C LEU A 120 77.87 -7.69 -27.13
N MET A 121 77.78 -6.37 -27.28
CA MET A 121 76.65 -5.67 -27.93
C MET A 121 77.08 -5.38 -29.38
N PRO A 122 76.21 -5.07 -30.37
CA PRO A 122 75.16 -4.04 -30.24
C PRO A 122 73.87 -4.23 -31.10
N GLY A 123 72.84 -3.42 -30.81
CA GLY A 123 71.68 -3.32 -31.69
C GLY A 123 70.53 -2.45 -31.18
N ARG A 124 70.80 -1.20 -30.80
CA ARG A 124 69.78 -0.20 -30.41
C ARG A 124 69.05 0.32 -31.67
N LYS A 125 67.72 0.24 -31.74
CA LYS A 125 66.90 1.13 -32.59
C LYS A 125 65.59 1.52 -31.89
N LYS A 126 65.50 2.84 -31.63
CA LYS A 126 64.34 3.78 -31.60
C LYS A 126 63.06 3.31 -30.88
N ALA A 127 62.68 3.87 -29.73
CA ALA A 127 62.11 5.22 -29.53
C ALA A 127 60.89 5.49 -30.42
N ASP A 128 59.71 5.12 -29.92
CA ASP A 128 58.45 5.83 -30.16
C ASP A 128 57.96 6.37 -28.82
N ALA A 129 58.18 7.67 -28.64
CA ALA A 129 57.48 8.49 -27.67
C ALA A 129 56.23 9.03 -28.37
N GLY A 130 55.07 8.56 -27.93
CA GLY A 130 53.79 8.90 -28.54
C GLY A 130 52.62 8.16 -27.90
N SER A 131 52.43 8.34 -26.60
CA SER A 131 51.20 7.96 -25.93
C SER A 131 50.96 8.95 -24.79
N GLY A 132 50.19 10.00 -25.09
CA GLY A 132 49.51 10.75 -24.04
C GLY A 132 48.66 9.75 -23.27
N GLY A 133 48.80 9.76 -21.93
CA GLY A 133 48.19 8.78 -21.06
C GLY A 133 46.67 8.68 -21.25
N SER A 134 46.24 7.73 -22.08
CA SER A 134 44.90 7.19 -21.98
C SER A 134 44.86 6.44 -20.65
N ALA A 135 44.09 6.95 -19.68
CA ALA A 135 43.75 6.16 -18.49
C ALA A 135 43.33 4.76 -19.00
N GLN A 136 44.10 3.73 -18.64
CA GLN A 136 43.87 2.38 -19.13
C GLN A 136 42.52 1.92 -18.58
N ASN A 137 41.49 2.00 -19.42
CA ASN A 137 40.15 1.60 -19.04
C ASN A 137 40.12 0.08 -18.85
N PHE A 138 39.93 -0.36 -17.62
CA PHE A 138 39.86 -1.76 -17.25
C PHE A 138 38.51 -2.34 -17.68
N ASN A 139 38.54 -3.44 -18.45
CA ASN A 139 37.36 -4.14 -18.94
C ASN A 139 37.36 -5.64 -18.57
N GLY A 140 38.01 -5.99 -17.46
CA GLY A 140 38.11 -7.38 -16.98
C GLY A 140 36.86 -7.88 -16.25
N PRO A 141 36.87 -9.14 -15.77
CA PRO A 141 35.76 -9.72 -15.02
C PRO A 141 35.43 -8.88 -13.78
N ILE A 142 34.15 -8.89 -13.38
CA ILE A 142 33.65 -8.05 -12.28
C ILE A 142 33.65 -8.85 -10.98
N LYS A 143 34.33 -8.34 -9.95
CA LYS A 143 34.36 -8.91 -8.60
C LYS A 143 33.93 -7.86 -7.58
N HIS A 144 32.98 -8.21 -6.70
CA HIS A 144 32.56 -7.36 -5.58
C HIS A 144 33.15 -7.89 -4.29
N VAL A 145 34.30 -7.36 -3.88
CA VAL A 145 35.04 -7.86 -2.71
C VAL A 145 34.32 -7.50 -1.40
N GLY A 146 33.84 -6.26 -1.26
CA GLY A 146 33.15 -5.77 -0.06
C GLY A 146 31.68 -6.19 0.06
N LEU A 147 31.03 -6.54 -1.06
CA LEU A 147 29.59 -6.81 -1.06
C LEU A 147 29.27 -8.12 -0.33
N MET A 148 30.04 -9.17 -0.58
CA MET A 148 29.73 -10.50 -0.03
C MET A 148 29.86 -10.51 1.50
N SER A 149 30.87 -9.85 2.07
CA SER A 149 31.05 -9.76 3.53
C SER A 149 29.91 -8.97 4.19
N SER A 150 29.50 -7.84 3.60
CA SER A 150 28.37 -7.04 4.11
C SER A 150 27.03 -7.78 3.99
N LEU A 151 26.80 -8.55 2.92
CA LEU A 151 25.57 -9.35 2.75
C LEU A 151 25.49 -10.54 3.72
N GLN A 152 26.63 -11.13 4.11
CA GLN A 152 26.64 -12.18 5.13
C GLN A 152 26.30 -11.65 6.53
N ALA A 153 26.66 -10.39 6.81
CA ALA A 153 26.41 -9.75 8.10
C ALA A 153 24.92 -9.47 8.36
N ILE A 154 24.08 -9.41 7.32
CA ILE A 154 22.65 -9.07 7.43
C ILE A 154 21.72 -10.28 7.57
N SER A 155 22.24 -11.45 7.97
CA SER A 155 21.45 -12.69 8.11
C SER A 155 20.24 -12.55 9.06
N GLY A 156 20.29 -11.63 10.03
CA GLY A 156 19.19 -11.32 10.95
C GLY A 156 18.05 -10.47 10.38
N THR A 157 18.18 -9.93 9.17
CA THR A 157 17.18 -9.01 8.56
C THR A 157 16.04 -9.72 7.84
N GLY A 158 16.04 -11.06 7.84
CA GLY A 158 15.00 -11.85 7.16
C GLY A 158 15.15 -11.87 5.64
N GLY A 159 16.34 -11.61 5.10
CA GLY A 159 16.62 -11.63 3.66
C GLY A 159 16.41 -12.99 2.98
N SER A 160 16.21 -14.08 3.73
CA SER A 160 15.78 -15.38 3.20
C SER A 160 14.31 -15.42 2.77
N PHE A 161 13.49 -14.50 3.27
CA PHE A 161 12.06 -14.41 2.93
C PHE A 161 11.83 -13.36 1.84
N THR A 162 10.93 -13.67 0.91
CA THR A 162 10.51 -12.75 -0.17
C THR A 162 9.70 -11.56 0.36
N LYS A 163 9.02 -11.73 1.50
CA LYS A 163 8.34 -10.67 2.24
C LYS A 163 9.12 -10.38 3.52
N ASN A 164 9.78 -9.23 3.59
CA ASN A 164 10.59 -8.81 4.72
C ASN A 164 10.47 -7.30 4.94
N LYS A 165 11.32 -6.73 5.81
CA LYS A 165 11.34 -5.30 6.16
C LYS A 165 12.48 -4.52 5.49
N ASN A 166 13.12 -5.11 4.47
CA ASN A 166 14.36 -4.57 3.93
C ASN A 166 14.07 -3.50 2.88
N VAL A 167 14.61 -2.30 3.10
CA VAL A 167 14.54 -1.17 2.18
C VAL A 167 15.96 -0.77 1.79
N LEU A 168 16.21 -0.61 0.50
CA LEU A 168 17.54 -0.30 -0.04
C LEU A 168 17.61 1.13 -0.56
N PHE A 169 18.48 1.94 0.01
CA PHE A 169 18.98 3.17 -0.62
C PHE A 169 20.24 2.84 -1.39
N ALA A 170 20.33 3.29 -2.64
CA ALA A 170 21.50 3.05 -3.47
C ALA A 170 21.92 4.32 -4.20
N ALA A 171 23.24 4.56 -4.24
CA ALA A 171 23.85 5.67 -4.96
C ALA A 171 25.16 5.26 -5.60
N ALA A 172 25.57 5.95 -6.66
CA ALA A 172 26.91 5.82 -7.24
C ALA A 172 27.73 7.10 -7.09
N SER A 173 27.09 8.26 -7.22
CA SER A 173 27.68 9.57 -6.99
C SER A 173 27.77 9.88 -5.50
N LEU A 174 28.88 10.51 -5.09
CA LEU A 174 29.02 11.01 -3.71
C LEU A 174 28.03 12.15 -3.42
N ARG A 175 27.62 12.92 -4.44
CA ARG A 175 26.61 13.99 -4.28
C ARG A 175 25.24 13.39 -3.96
N SER A 176 24.80 12.43 -4.76
CA SER A 176 23.56 11.69 -4.52
C SER A 176 23.59 10.95 -3.19
N ALA A 177 24.73 10.33 -2.84
CA ALA A 177 24.90 9.70 -1.53
C ALA A 177 24.71 10.70 -0.37
N SER A 178 25.26 11.91 -0.46
CA SER A 178 25.09 12.94 0.58
C SER A 178 23.64 13.41 0.76
N THR A 179 22.82 13.34 -0.30
CA THR A 179 21.39 13.66 -0.23
C THR A 179 20.58 12.49 0.34
N LEU A 180 20.90 11.25 -0.06
CA LEU A 180 20.13 10.07 0.36
C LEU A 180 20.45 9.59 1.78
N LEU A 181 21.67 9.78 2.26
CA LEU A 181 22.12 9.29 3.56
C LEU A 181 21.32 9.86 4.75
N PRO A 182 21.08 11.18 4.86
CA PRO A 182 20.23 11.73 5.92
C PRO A 182 18.81 11.16 5.89
N MET A 183 18.21 11.04 4.70
CA MET A 183 16.87 10.46 4.52
C MET A 183 16.81 8.98 4.90
N ALA A 184 17.82 8.20 4.51
CA ALA A 184 17.95 6.80 4.91
C ALA A 184 18.09 6.65 6.43
N CYS A 185 18.83 7.57 7.05
CA CYS A 185 18.98 7.58 8.49
C CYS A 185 17.69 7.95 9.21
N GLN A 186 16.96 8.95 8.73
CA GLN A 186 15.64 9.31 9.26
C GLN A 186 14.68 8.11 9.20
N MET A 187 14.63 7.39 8.07
CA MET A 187 13.83 6.16 7.96
C MET A 187 14.27 5.06 8.93
N ALA A 188 15.58 4.94 9.21
CA ALA A 188 16.09 3.95 10.17
C ALA A 188 15.69 4.29 11.61
N LEU A 189 15.62 5.60 11.94
CA LEU A 189 15.21 6.08 13.26
C LEU A 189 13.73 5.80 13.56
N GLU A 190 12.86 5.77 12.55
CA GLU A 190 11.44 5.38 12.70
C GLU A 190 11.30 3.92 13.20
N GLY A 191 12.29 3.06 12.95
CA GLY A 191 12.31 1.68 13.47
C GLY A 191 11.36 0.69 12.78
N GLU A 192 10.58 1.11 11.78
CA GLU A 192 9.67 0.24 11.04
C GLU A 192 10.38 -0.67 10.02
N ASN A 193 11.50 -0.20 9.46
CA ASN A 193 12.21 -0.85 8.36
C ASN A 193 13.66 -1.19 8.73
N TYR A 194 14.20 -2.24 8.12
CA TYR A 194 15.65 -2.46 8.07
C TYR A 194 16.18 -1.69 6.86
N VAL A 195 16.86 -0.57 7.14
CA VAL A 195 17.36 0.32 6.09
C VAL A 195 18.78 -0.05 5.73
N HIS A 196 18.98 -0.29 4.45
CA HIS A 196 20.26 -0.64 3.85
C HIS A 196 20.74 0.49 2.94
N PHE A 197 22.02 0.81 2.97
CA PHE A 197 22.64 1.76 2.05
C PHE A 197 23.74 1.08 1.25
N ALA A 198 23.64 1.10 -0.08
CA ALA A 198 24.63 0.53 -0.99
C ALA A 198 25.31 1.59 -1.86
N LEU A 199 26.65 1.62 -1.82
CA LEU A 199 27.45 2.48 -2.70
C LEU A 199 27.97 1.68 -3.89
N MET A 200 27.68 2.14 -5.11
CA MET A 200 28.05 1.50 -6.38
C MET A 200 28.89 2.42 -7.29
N GLY A 201 29.60 3.36 -6.67
CA GLY A 201 30.36 4.42 -7.32
C GLY A 201 31.74 4.04 -7.82
N ARG A 202 32.39 5.00 -8.48
CA ARG A 202 33.83 4.95 -8.83
C ARG A 202 34.75 5.48 -7.73
N GLY A 203 34.20 6.28 -6.81
CA GLY A 203 34.97 6.91 -5.74
C GLY A 203 35.52 5.89 -4.75
N ASP A 204 36.74 6.12 -4.27
CA ASP A 204 37.45 5.24 -3.33
C ASP A 204 37.22 5.60 -1.84
N MET A 205 36.31 6.55 -1.57
CA MET A 205 36.01 6.97 -0.20
C MET A 205 35.44 5.80 0.63
N PRO A 206 35.99 5.52 1.83
CA PRO A 206 35.41 4.54 2.75
C PRO A 206 34.01 4.95 3.21
N LEU A 207 33.09 3.99 3.31
CA LEU A 207 31.70 4.24 3.73
C LEU A 207 31.59 4.90 5.12
N LEU A 208 32.46 4.52 6.06
CA LEU A 208 32.48 5.10 7.41
C LEU A 208 32.89 6.58 7.41
N GLU A 209 33.77 6.99 6.50
CA GLU A 209 34.15 8.39 6.34
C GLU A 209 33.01 9.18 5.72
N LEU A 210 32.32 8.59 4.73
CA LEU A 210 31.15 9.19 4.11
C LEU A 210 30.03 9.47 5.14
N LEU A 211 29.78 8.55 6.08
CA LEU A 211 28.80 8.80 7.16
C LEU A 211 29.20 9.98 8.05
N LYS A 212 30.47 10.04 8.47
CA LYS A 212 30.99 11.12 9.32
C LYS A 212 30.90 12.49 8.65
N ILE A 213 31.20 12.57 7.36
CA ILE A 213 31.09 13.81 6.59
C ILE A 213 29.64 14.30 6.52
N ASN A 214 28.67 13.38 6.47
CA ASN A 214 27.24 13.70 6.45
C ASN A 214 26.63 13.87 7.86
N GLY A 215 27.45 13.88 8.92
CA GLY A 215 26.97 14.06 10.30
C GLY A 215 26.12 12.90 10.82
N ILE A 216 26.30 11.69 10.29
CA ILE A 216 25.59 10.50 10.76
C ILE A 216 26.45 9.79 11.79
N ASP A 217 25.95 9.79 13.02
CA ASP A 217 26.57 9.12 14.16
C ASP A 217 26.15 7.65 14.28
N GLU A 218 26.79 6.91 15.19
CA GLU A 218 26.50 5.50 15.48
C GLU A 218 25.08 5.25 16.04
N THR A 219 24.34 6.31 16.37
CA THR A 219 22.93 6.25 16.78
C THR A 219 22.02 5.75 15.65
N CYS A 220 22.45 5.93 14.40
CA CYS A 220 21.71 5.51 13.23
C CYS A 220 21.93 4.03 12.91
N THR A 221 20.87 3.21 12.96
CA THR A 221 20.91 1.76 12.72
C THR A 221 20.96 1.39 11.22
N LEU A 222 21.76 2.13 10.44
CA LEU A 222 21.89 1.96 9.00
C LEU A 222 22.83 0.79 8.66
N LEU A 223 22.40 -0.12 7.79
CA LEU A 223 23.20 -1.24 7.32
C LEU A 223 23.94 -0.88 6.03
N LEU A 224 25.27 -0.91 6.04
CA LEU A 224 26.09 -0.45 4.92
C LEU A 224 26.56 -1.59 4.02
N HIS A 225 26.50 -1.36 2.71
CA HIS A 225 26.95 -2.29 1.68
C HIS A 225 27.93 -1.63 0.71
N ASP A 226 29.14 -2.15 0.63
CA ASP A 226 30.10 -1.74 -0.40
C ASP A 226 29.93 -2.60 -1.64
N ALA A 227 29.21 -2.07 -2.62
CA ALA A 227 28.90 -2.75 -3.88
C ALA A 227 29.81 -2.32 -5.04
N ARG A 228 30.89 -1.58 -4.76
CA ARG A 228 31.86 -1.15 -5.79
C ARG A 228 32.59 -2.36 -6.40
N PRO A 229 32.85 -2.35 -7.72
CA PRO A 229 33.65 -3.40 -8.35
C PRO A 229 35.14 -3.22 -8.06
N ASP A 230 35.91 -4.28 -8.27
CA ASP A 230 37.36 -4.19 -8.41
C ASP A 230 37.73 -3.20 -9.53
N HIS A 231 38.76 -2.37 -9.29
CA HIS A 231 39.21 -1.32 -10.22
C HIS A 231 38.11 -0.31 -10.61
N ALA A 232 37.21 0.06 -9.67
CA ALA A 232 36.10 0.98 -9.94
C ALA A 232 36.53 2.32 -10.58
N ALA A 233 37.61 2.93 -10.08
CA ALA A 233 38.11 4.22 -10.59
C ALA A 233 38.55 4.19 -12.07
N THR A 234 39.03 3.05 -12.56
CA THR A 234 39.57 2.89 -13.92
C THR A 234 38.64 2.08 -14.83
N SER A 235 37.39 1.83 -14.43
CA SER A 235 36.45 0.98 -15.19
C SER A 235 35.70 1.72 -16.29
N THR A 236 35.51 1.05 -17.43
CA THR A 236 34.66 1.55 -18.53
C THR A 236 33.21 1.76 -18.07
N GLU A 237 32.46 2.66 -18.72
CA GLU A 237 31.03 2.84 -18.42
C GLU A 237 30.23 1.55 -18.57
N GLN A 238 30.46 0.80 -19.65
CA GLN A 238 29.74 -0.46 -19.91
C GLN A 238 29.99 -1.49 -18.82
N ARG A 239 31.25 -1.59 -18.34
CA ARG A 239 31.59 -2.45 -17.20
C ARG A 239 30.86 -2.00 -15.94
N MET A 240 30.75 -0.70 -15.70
CA MET A 240 30.04 -0.17 -14.54
C MET A 240 28.53 -0.46 -14.58
N VAL A 241 27.89 -0.38 -15.76
CA VAL A 241 26.47 -0.78 -15.90
C VAL A 241 26.28 -2.25 -15.51
N LEU A 242 27.10 -3.16 -16.08
CA LEU A 242 27.06 -4.59 -15.76
C LEU A 242 27.39 -4.89 -14.30
N SER A 243 28.27 -4.07 -13.70
CA SER A 243 28.64 -4.16 -12.29
C SER A 243 27.46 -3.84 -11.39
N VAL A 244 26.71 -2.78 -11.71
CA VAL A 244 25.51 -2.39 -10.96
C VAL A 244 24.43 -3.46 -11.06
N GLU A 245 24.18 -3.97 -12.29
CA GLU A 245 23.24 -5.08 -12.48
C GLU A 245 23.61 -6.31 -11.64
N ARG A 246 24.90 -6.69 -11.62
CA ARG A 246 25.39 -7.85 -10.89
C ARG A 246 25.32 -7.65 -9.38
N ALA A 247 25.73 -6.48 -8.88
CA ALA A 247 25.64 -6.13 -7.46
C ALA A 247 24.19 -6.21 -6.96
N LEU A 248 23.27 -5.55 -7.67
CA LEU A 248 21.86 -5.55 -7.31
C LEU A 248 21.23 -6.94 -7.47
N SER A 249 21.70 -7.79 -8.40
CA SER A 249 21.27 -9.19 -8.48
C SER A 249 21.65 -9.99 -7.24
N PHE A 250 22.86 -9.80 -6.71
CA PHE A 250 23.25 -10.40 -5.44
C PHE A 250 22.41 -9.86 -4.29
N ILE A 251 22.25 -8.54 -4.19
CA ILE A 251 21.42 -7.92 -3.15
C ILE A 251 19.99 -8.44 -3.21
N HIS A 252 19.39 -8.52 -4.40
CA HIS A 252 18.05 -9.07 -4.56
C HIS A 252 17.97 -10.52 -4.06
N ARG A 253 18.95 -11.36 -4.39
CA ARG A 253 18.93 -12.78 -4.02
C ARG A 253 19.16 -13.05 -2.53
N PHE A 254 19.97 -12.22 -1.86
CA PHE A 254 20.34 -12.42 -0.45
C PHE A 254 19.51 -11.59 0.53
N MET A 255 19.07 -10.40 0.12
CA MET A 255 18.37 -9.43 0.97
C MET A 255 16.89 -9.29 0.61
N HIS A 256 16.50 -9.56 -0.65
CA HIS A 256 15.13 -9.35 -1.16
C HIS A 256 14.54 -7.99 -0.75
N PRO A 257 15.13 -6.85 -1.18
CA PRO A 257 14.61 -5.53 -0.84
C PRO A 257 13.17 -5.38 -1.35
N GLN A 258 12.30 -4.87 -0.49
CA GLN A 258 10.90 -4.56 -0.84
C GLN A 258 10.81 -3.32 -1.72
N ALA A 259 11.69 -2.34 -1.48
CA ALA A 259 11.83 -1.13 -2.28
C ALA A 259 13.31 -0.73 -2.44
N ILE A 260 13.62 -0.12 -3.58
CA ILE A 260 14.94 0.41 -3.92
C ILE A 260 14.77 1.91 -4.21
N LEU A 261 15.45 2.75 -3.45
CA LEU A 261 15.42 4.21 -3.56
C LEU A 261 16.73 4.71 -4.17
N VAL A 262 16.61 5.52 -5.23
CA VAL A 262 17.74 6.12 -5.94
C VAL A 262 17.46 7.58 -6.26
N ASP A 263 18.51 8.38 -6.31
CA ASP A 263 18.45 9.76 -6.79
C ASP A 263 18.35 9.74 -8.32
N SER A 264 17.28 10.32 -8.88
CA SER A 264 17.04 10.37 -10.33
C SER A 264 17.51 11.67 -11.00
N THR A 265 18.10 12.58 -10.22
CA THR A 265 18.58 13.87 -10.69
C THR A 265 19.87 13.76 -11.50
N GLY A 266 20.28 14.85 -12.14
CA GLY A 266 21.57 14.93 -12.83
C GLY A 266 22.80 14.86 -11.92
N ALA A 267 22.63 14.80 -10.59
CA ALA A 267 23.72 14.59 -9.64
C ALA A 267 24.21 13.13 -9.62
N GLU A 268 23.36 12.20 -10.07
CA GLU A 268 23.62 10.76 -10.10
C GLU A 268 24.28 10.32 -11.41
N GLU A 269 25.01 9.21 -11.36
CA GLU A 269 25.74 8.68 -12.50
C GLU A 269 24.81 7.98 -13.52
N GLY A 270 24.90 8.36 -14.80
CA GLY A 270 24.04 7.79 -15.85
C GLY A 270 24.24 6.29 -16.11
N TYR A 271 25.42 5.73 -15.83
CA TYR A 271 25.63 4.27 -15.89
C TYR A 271 24.89 3.54 -14.76
N PHE A 272 24.76 4.15 -13.59
CA PHE A 272 24.12 3.56 -12.42
C PHE A 272 22.61 3.51 -12.61
N LEU A 273 21.99 4.63 -13.02
CA LEU A 273 20.56 4.68 -13.31
C LEU A 273 20.14 3.67 -14.39
N ARG A 274 20.96 3.49 -15.44
CA ARG A 274 20.73 2.46 -16.47
C ARG A 274 20.71 1.05 -15.86
N GLY A 275 21.75 0.69 -15.10
CA GLY A 275 21.85 -0.64 -14.48
C GLY A 275 20.73 -0.93 -13.46
N VAL A 276 20.34 0.07 -12.66
CA VAL A 276 19.23 -0.05 -11.69
C VAL A 276 17.90 -0.27 -12.40
N ARG A 277 17.59 0.54 -13.42
CA ARG A 277 16.35 0.44 -14.20
C ARG A 277 16.24 -0.90 -14.94
N ASP A 278 17.34 -1.37 -15.52
CA ASP A 278 17.36 -2.63 -16.26
C ASP A 278 17.15 -3.83 -15.34
N LEU A 279 17.74 -3.85 -14.14
CA LEU A 279 17.46 -4.91 -13.19
C LEU A 279 16.05 -4.81 -12.61
N SER A 280 15.59 -3.62 -12.21
CA SER A 280 14.25 -3.43 -11.65
C SER A 280 13.15 -3.94 -12.59
N LYS A 281 13.30 -3.73 -13.91
CA LYS A 281 12.39 -4.31 -14.91
C LYS A 281 12.41 -5.84 -14.93
N ARG A 282 13.57 -6.47 -14.75
CA ARG A 282 13.72 -7.94 -14.74
C ARG A 282 13.21 -8.57 -13.46
N THR A 283 13.42 -7.92 -12.32
CA THR A 283 13.06 -8.45 -10.99
C THR A 283 11.68 -8.02 -10.51
N GLN A 284 11.06 -7.04 -11.19
CA GLN A 284 9.83 -6.38 -10.76
C GLN A 284 9.91 -5.77 -9.35
N ALA A 285 11.12 -5.43 -8.89
CA ALA A 285 11.33 -4.74 -7.62
C ALA A 285 10.80 -3.30 -7.69
N ALA A 286 10.21 -2.81 -6.60
CA ALA A 286 9.71 -1.45 -6.52
C ALA A 286 10.87 -0.45 -6.52
N LEU A 287 11.13 0.15 -7.68
CA LEU A 287 12.11 1.23 -7.84
C LEU A 287 11.44 2.59 -7.61
N ILE A 288 11.94 3.34 -6.63
CA ILE A 288 11.49 4.68 -6.29
C ILE A 288 12.59 5.65 -6.73
N GLU A 289 12.27 6.42 -7.76
CA GLU A 289 13.14 7.47 -8.29
C GLU A 289 12.84 8.78 -7.57
N LEU A 290 13.79 9.24 -6.77
CA LEU A 290 13.65 10.44 -5.96
C LEU A 290 13.95 11.68 -6.82
N PRO A 291 13.08 12.71 -6.80
CA PRO A 291 13.27 13.96 -7.52
C PRO A 291 14.25 14.87 -6.77
N GLU A 292 14.51 16.08 -7.30
CA GLU A 292 15.32 17.08 -6.60
C GLU A 292 14.74 17.44 -5.22
N ARG A 293 15.63 17.56 -4.23
CA ARG A 293 15.35 17.86 -2.81
C ARG A 293 14.37 16.88 -2.16
N PRO A 294 14.66 15.56 -2.18
CA PRO A 294 13.76 14.56 -1.62
C PRO A 294 13.56 14.71 -0.11
N GLU A 295 14.54 15.26 0.61
CA GLU A 295 14.47 15.49 2.05
C GLU A 295 13.34 16.44 2.47
N THR A 296 12.95 17.37 1.60
CA THR A 296 11.85 18.31 1.88
C THR A 296 10.55 17.89 1.21
N ARG A 297 10.61 17.37 -0.03
CA ARG A 297 9.41 17.05 -0.82
C ARG A 297 8.81 15.68 -0.53
N LEU A 298 9.64 14.72 -0.13
CA LEU A 298 9.28 13.33 0.08
C LEU A 298 9.70 12.83 1.48
N SER A 299 9.85 13.73 2.46
CA SER A 299 10.12 13.37 3.86
C SER A 299 9.13 12.33 4.38
N TRP A 300 7.86 12.42 3.97
CA TRP A 300 6.79 11.50 4.38
C TRP A 300 7.02 10.05 3.98
N LEU A 301 7.88 9.80 3.00
CA LEU A 301 8.25 8.46 2.58
C LEU A 301 8.97 7.70 3.70
N THR A 302 9.69 8.38 4.60
CA THR A 302 10.43 7.73 5.69
C THR A 302 9.51 7.07 6.71
N LYS A 303 8.26 7.57 6.84
CA LYS A 303 7.24 7.03 7.75
C LYS A 303 6.54 5.76 7.22
N LEU A 304 6.78 5.38 5.95
CA LEU A 304 6.14 4.20 5.36
C LEU A 304 6.91 2.92 5.67
N ASP A 305 6.18 1.82 5.85
CA ASP A 305 6.79 0.51 6.01
C ASP A 305 7.16 -0.13 4.67
N ALA A 306 8.02 -1.15 4.71
CA ALA A 306 8.53 -1.83 3.52
C ALA A 306 7.40 -2.48 2.68
N SER A 307 6.30 -2.92 3.33
CA SER A 307 5.13 -3.47 2.64
C SER A 307 4.43 -2.40 1.81
N ALA A 308 4.18 -1.21 2.38
CA ALA A 308 3.59 -0.10 1.66
C ALA A 308 4.48 0.34 0.49
N LEU A 309 5.80 0.44 0.70
CA LEU A 309 6.74 0.84 -0.35
C LEU A 309 6.78 -0.15 -1.53
N THR A 310 6.47 -1.43 -1.31
CA THR A 310 6.34 -2.41 -2.41
C THR A 310 5.22 -2.06 -3.39
N ALA A 311 4.17 -1.39 -2.91
CA ALA A 311 3.02 -0.98 -3.72
C ALA A 311 3.22 0.36 -4.44
N TRP A 312 4.37 1.02 -4.26
CA TRP A 312 4.65 2.39 -4.73
C TRP A 312 4.33 2.63 -6.22
N ASN A 313 4.70 1.67 -7.09
CA ASN A 313 4.50 1.73 -8.54
C ASN A 313 3.25 0.96 -9.01
N LYS A 314 2.53 0.31 -8.10
CA LYS A 314 1.31 -0.47 -8.42
C LYS A 314 0.07 0.41 -8.26
N VAL A 315 0.05 1.23 -7.23
CA VAL A 315 -1.04 2.14 -6.90
C VAL A 315 -1.14 3.25 -7.94
N ARG A 316 -2.35 3.43 -8.47
CA ARG A 316 -2.72 4.53 -9.37
C ARG A 316 -4.12 5.01 -9.04
N PHE A 317 -4.37 6.30 -9.27
CA PHE A 317 -5.70 6.89 -9.16
C PHE A 317 -5.95 7.80 -10.35
N ASP A 318 -7.19 7.82 -10.83
CA ASP A 318 -7.65 8.77 -11.84
C ASP A 318 -8.51 9.85 -11.18
N ILE A 319 -8.46 11.07 -11.70
CA ILE A 319 -9.20 12.22 -11.17
C ILE A 319 -10.45 12.42 -12.02
N VAL A 320 -11.60 12.51 -11.38
CA VAL A 320 -12.88 12.81 -12.02
C VAL A 320 -13.44 14.10 -11.43
N VAL A 321 -13.79 15.04 -12.30
CA VAL A 321 -14.41 16.32 -11.95
C VAL A 321 -15.69 16.49 -12.74
N GLN A 322 -16.80 16.79 -12.07
CA GLN A 322 -18.07 17.11 -12.71
C GLN A 322 -18.26 18.62 -12.77
N SER A 323 -18.20 19.21 -13.96
CA SER A 323 -18.38 20.66 -14.13
C SER A 323 -19.84 21.06 -13.86
N PRO A 324 -20.08 22.15 -13.13
CA PRO A 324 -21.42 22.71 -13.00
C PRO A 324 -21.82 23.37 -14.32
N SER A 325 -23.14 23.50 -14.56
CA SER A 325 -23.66 24.18 -15.76
C SER A 325 -23.50 25.71 -15.74
N THR A 326 -23.25 26.30 -14.58
CA THR A 326 -23.00 27.75 -14.39
C THR A 326 -22.00 27.95 -13.27
N GLY A 327 -21.37 29.12 -13.19
CA GLY A 327 -20.45 29.41 -12.08
C GLY A 327 -19.11 28.71 -12.27
N THR A 328 -18.60 28.76 -13.50
CA THR A 328 -17.39 28.04 -13.93
C THR A 328 -16.08 28.51 -13.27
N GLY A 329 -16.11 29.62 -12.53
CA GLY A 329 -14.97 30.14 -11.76
C GLY A 329 -14.44 29.15 -10.71
N ASN A 330 -15.33 28.39 -10.06
CA ASN A 330 -14.95 27.35 -9.11
C ASN A 330 -14.10 26.27 -9.79
N LEU A 331 -14.57 25.78 -10.94
CA LEU A 331 -13.84 24.79 -11.72
C LEU A 331 -12.47 25.32 -12.21
N GLU A 332 -12.40 26.57 -12.66
CA GLU A 332 -11.12 27.18 -13.02
C GLU A 332 -10.15 27.23 -11.84
N ARG A 333 -10.63 27.59 -10.64
CA ARG A 333 -9.82 27.60 -9.40
C ARG A 333 -9.29 26.20 -9.08
N LEU A 334 -10.17 25.20 -9.11
CA LEU A 334 -9.78 23.80 -8.91
C LEU A 334 -8.71 23.37 -9.91
N LEU A 335 -8.94 23.56 -11.21
CA LEU A 335 -8.00 23.12 -12.25
C LEU A 335 -6.65 23.84 -12.16
N ARG A 336 -6.63 25.12 -11.78
CA ARG A 336 -5.38 25.85 -11.50
C ARG A 336 -4.65 25.27 -10.28
N SER A 337 -5.36 24.89 -9.22
CA SER A 337 -4.75 24.27 -8.04
C SER A 337 -4.19 22.87 -8.35
N VAL A 338 -4.91 22.06 -9.12
CA VAL A 338 -4.47 20.75 -9.61
C VAL A 338 -3.18 20.89 -10.44
N ALA A 339 -3.12 21.88 -11.35
CA ALA A 339 -1.93 22.15 -12.15
C ALA A 339 -0.71 22.63 -11.35
N ARG A 340 -0.92 23.23 -10.17
CA ARG A 340 0.17 23.68 -9.28
C ARG A 340 0.64 22.62 -8.30
N ALA A 341 -0.16 21.56 -8.10
CA ALA A 341 0.16 20.51 -7.15
C ALA A 341 1.41 19.73 -7.56
N ASP A 342 2.21 19.33 -6.56
CA ASP A 342 3.45 18.62 -6.79
C ASP A 342 3.19 17.14 -7.12
N LEU A 343 3.51 16.75 -8.36
CA LEU A 343 3.46 15.37 -8.85
C LEU A 343 4.79 14.62 -8.70
N GLY A 344 5.78 15.18 -8.01
CA GLY A 344 7.09 14.56 -7.80
C GLY A 344 6.98 13.17 -7.16
N GLY A 345 7.53 12.14 -7.81
CA GLY A 345 7.45 10.75 -7.32
C GLY A 345 6.10 10.05 -7.56
N HIS A 346 5.17 10.68 -8.27
CA HIS A 346 3.86 10.13 -8.64
C HIS A 346 3.83 9.72 -10.12
N LEU A 347 3.03 8.70 -10.43
CA LEU A 347 2.56 8.51 -11.80
C LEU A 347 1.52 9.59 -12.07
N VAL A 348 1.66 10.32 -13.17
CA VAL A 348 0.72 11.40 -13.52
C VAL A 348 -0.68 10.81 -13.65
N PRO A 349 -1.65 11.20 -12.80
CA PRO A 349 -2.99 10.64 -12.83
C PRO A 349 -3.74 11.17 -14.06
N HIS A 350 -4.63 10.35 -14.61
CA HIS A 350 -5.49 10.80 -15.71
C HIS A 350 -6.58 11.73 -15.18
N LEU A 351 -6.79 12.88 -15.81
CA LEU A 351 -7.79 13.88 -15.42
C LEU A 351 -8.97 13.85 -16.39
N VAL A 352 -10.13 13.46 -15.88
CA VAL A 352 -11.41 13.49 -16.60
C VAL A 352 -12.24 14.66 -16.12
N VAL A 353 -12.55 15.59 -17.02
CA VAL A 353 -13.49 16.69 -16.75
C VAL A 353 -14.76 16.43 -17.53
N GLU A 354 -15.86 16.20 -16.81
CA GLU A 354 -17.18 16.08 -17.40
C GLU A 354 -17.79 17.46 -17.60
N LEU A 355 -18.09 17.81 -18.84
CA LEU A 355 -18.64 19.10 -19.21
C LEU A 355 -20.15 19.03 -19.46
N PRO A 356 -20.92 20.06 -19.03
CA PRO A 356 -22.33 20.22 -19.35
C PRO A 356 -22.52 20.45 -20.84
N SER A 357 -23.76 20.35 -21.34
CA SER A 357 -24.05 20.51 -22.78
C SER A 357 -23.82 21.93 -23.30
N VAL A 358 -23.98 22.93 -22.45
CA VAL A 358 -23.62 24.32 -22.74
C VAL A 358 -22.45 24.69 -21.83
N VAL A 359 -21.32 25.04 -22.44
CA VAL A 359 -20.10 25.47 -21.73
C VAL A 359 -20.00 26.98 -21.85
N GLU A 360 -19.74 27.67 -20.73
CA GLU A 360 -19.56 29.13 -20.74
C GLU A 360 -18.28 29.51 -21.49
N ALA A 361 -18.32 30.61 -22.26
CA ALA A 361 -17.18 31.04 -23.07
C ALA A 361 -15.88 31.30 -22.27
N PRO A 362 -15.89 31.80 -21.01
CA PRO A 362 -14.69 31.88 -20.19
C PRO A 362 -14.03 30.52 -19.96
N LEU A 363 -14.82 29.51 -19.56
CA LEU A 363 -14.34 28.16 -19.32
C LEU A 363 -13.80 27.51 -20.61
N GLU A 364 -14.49 27.68 -21.74
CA GLU A 364 -14.01 27.17 -23.03
C GLU A 364 -12.62 27.74 -23.40
N ARG A 365 -12.42 29.05 -23.20
CA ARG A 365 -11.12 29.71 -23.43
C ARG A 365 -10.05 29.21 -22.46
N PHE A 366 -10.41 29.00 -21.20
CA PHE A 366 -9.50 28.45 -20.20
C PHE A 366 -9.06 27.03 -20.58
N LEU A 367 -10.02 26.14 -20.90
CA LEU A 367 -9.75 24.75 -21.27
C LEU A 367 -8.94 24.63 -22.56
N ALA A 368 -9.11 25.55 -23.51
CA ALA A 368 -8.31 25.57 -24.75
C ALA A 368 -6.79 25.78 -24.49
N GLY A 369 -6.42 26.47 -23.41
CA GLY A 369 -5.03 26.68 -23.00
C GLY A 369 -4.55 25.75 -21.88
N TYR A 370 -5.44 24.91 -21.34
CA TYR A 370 -5.12 24.05 -20.21
C TYR A 370 -4.47 22.75 -20.67
N SER A 371 -3.28 22.46 -20.14
CA SER A 371 -2.52 21.23 -20.44
C SER A 371 -2.22 20.46 -19.17
N TRP A 372 -2.52 19.16 -19.18
CA TRP A 372 -2.23 18.24 -18.08
C TRP A 372 -1.44 17.02 -18.59
N PRO A 373 -0.31 16.65 -17.99
CA PRO A 373 0.39 17.36 -16.91
C PRO A 373 0.96 18.71 -17.38
N PRO A 374 1.28 19.63 -16.44
CA PRO A 374 1.93 20.89 -16.77
C PRO A 374 3.27 20.64 -17.51
N PRO A 375 3.61 21.44 -18.53
CA PRO A 375 4.86 21.29 -19.24
C PRO A 375 6.04 21.60 -18.32
N TYR A 376 6.95 20.64 -18.14
CA TYR A 376 8.18 20.85 -17.35
C TYR A 376 9.34 21.28 -18.25
N PRO A 377 10.07 22.37 -17.91
CA PRO A 377 11.19 22.84 -18.71
C PRO A 377 12.28 21.76 -18.86
N GLY A 378 12.73 21.48 -20.08
CA GLY A 378 13.84 20.56 -20.34
C GLY A 378 13.48 19.06 -20.39
N VAL A 379 12.22 18.69 -20.15
CA VAL A 379 11.73 17.31 -20.32
C VAL A 379 10.92 17.23 -21.62
N LYS A 380 11.04 16.11 -22.35
CA LYS A 380 10.20 15.86 -23.53
C LYS A 380 8.73 15.96 -23.12
N GLN A 381 7.91 16.65 -23.93
CA GLN A 381 6.48 16.78 -23.66
C GLN A 381 5.86 15.40 -23.42
N ALA A 382 5.34 15.21 -22.21
CA ALA A 382 4.55 14.03 -21.88
C ALA A 382 3.25 14.04 -22.70
N PRO A 383 2.65 12.87 -22.99
CA PRO A 383 1.33 12.82 -23.59
C PRO A 383 0.32 13.53 -22.70
N SER A 384 -0.67 14.19 -23.31
CA SER A 384 -1.77 14.80 -22.58
C SER A 384 -2.54 13.71 -21.83
N MET A 385 -2.69 13.91 -20.52
CA MET A 385 -3.46 13.07 -19.60
C MET A 385 -4.82 13.69 -19.29
N LEU A 386 -5.27 14.67 -20.08
CA LEU A 386 -6.58 15.33 -19.95
C LEU A 386 -7.60 14.71 -20.91
N SER A 387 -8.75 14.31 -20.37
CA SER A 387 -9.93 13.91 -21.13
C SER A 387 -11.11 14.83 -20.83
N LEU A 388 -11.62 15.52 -21.85
CA LEU A 388 -12.83 16.33 -21.76
C LEU A 388 -14.04 15.54 -22.27
N ARG A 389 -15.04 15.33 -21.41
CA ARG A 389 -16.27 14.61 -21.77
C ARG A 389 -17.44 15.57 -21.89
N HIS A 390 -17.71 16.03 -23.11
CA HIS A 390 -18.77 17.00 -23.38
C HIS A 390 -20.14 16.33 -23.57
N ARG A 391 -21.14 16.74 -22.79
CA ARG A 391 -22.51 16.22 -22.87
C ARG A 391 -23.22 16.68 -24.15
N ILE A 392 -23.88 15.75 -24.85
CA ILE A 392 -24.71 16.08 -26.01
C ILE A 392 -26.13 16.52 -25.58
N SER A 393 -26.74 15.80 -24.64
CA SER A 393 -28.11 16.09 -24.20
C SER A 393 -28.24 17.49 -23.57
N ARG A 394 -29.16 18.28 -24.10
CA ARG A 394 -29.53 19.62 -23.58
C ARG A 394 -30.59 19.56 -22.48
N GLN A 395 -31.23 18.40 -22.30
CA GLN A 395 -32.20 18.21 -21.24
C GLN A 395 -31.50 18.18 -19.88
N TRP A 396 -32.22 18.59 -18.84
CA TRP A 396 -31.79 18.45 -17.45
C TRP A 396 -31.62 16.97 -17.13
N LEU A 397 -30.55 16.63 -16.42
CA LEU A 397 -30.32 15.26 -15.98
C LEU A 397 -31.34 14.89 -14.92
N THR A 398 -31.90 13.69 -14.98
CA THR A 398 -32.53 13.11 -13.79
C THR A 398 -31.45 12.70 -12.78
N GLN A 399 -31.86 12.44 -11.54
CA GLN A 399 -30.94 12.00 -10.49
C GLN A 399 -30.29 10.65 -10.85
N GLU A 400 -31.07 9.78 -11.50
CA GLU A 400 -30.64 8.48 -11.99
C GLU A 400 -29.63 8.64 -13.12
N GLU A 401 -29.93 9.49 -14.12
CA GLU A 401 -29.03 9.73 -15.26
C GLU A 401 -27.70 10.38 -14.84
N SER A 402 -27.74 11.34 -13.92
CA SER A 402 -26.54 11.98 -13.37
C SER A 402 -25.65 10.95 -12.64
N SER A 403 -26.27 10.07 -11.85
CA SER A 403 -25.56 9.01 -11.12
C SER A 403 -24.96 7.94 -12.03
N VAL A 404 -25.69 7.53 -13.07
CA VAL A 404 -25.18 6.57 -14.07
C VAL A 404 -23.95 7.14 -14.76
N ARG A 405 -24.04 8.38 -15.24
CA ARG A 405 -22.93 9.06 -15.93
C ARG A 405 -21.70 9.17 -15.02
N PHE A 406 -21.88 9.53 -13.76
CA PHE A 406 -20.80 9.56 -12.78
C PHE A 406 -20.10 8.21 -12.64
N LEU A 407 -20.85 7.13 -12.49
CA LEU A 407 -20.30 5.79 -12.30
C LEU A 407 -19.65 5.23 -13.57
N GLU A 408 -20.13 5.63 -14.75
CA GLU A 408 -19.55 5.31 -16.06
C GLU A 408 -18.33 6.20 -16.42
N SER A 409 -18.03 7.22 -15.62
CA SER A 409 -16.89 8.11 -15.85
C SER A 409 -15.55 7.36 -15.75
N PHE A 410 -15.49 6.33 -14.92
CA PHE A 410 -14.29 5.58 -14.59
C PHE A 410 -14.58 4.08 -14.46
N TRP A 411 -13.64 3.26 -14.93
CA TRP A 411 -13.63 1.82 -14.68
C TRP A 411 -12.22 1.33 -14.30
N PRO A 412 -12.05 0.71 -13.12
CA PRO A 412 -10.72 0.29 -12.65
C PRO A 412 -10.21 -0.91 -13.46
N SER A 413 -9.02 -0.80 -14.06
CA SER A 413 -8.43 -1.95 -14.77
C SER A 413 -7.85 -3.01 -13.81
N ASP A 414 -7.42 -2.60 -12.62
CA ASP A 414 -7.11 -3.50 -11.51
C ASP A 414 -7.89 -3.02 -10.27
N PRO A 415 -8.90 -3.76 -9.79
CA PRO A 415 -9.73 -3.36 -8.65
C PRO A 415 -8.93 -3.10 -7.36
N SER A 416 -7.80 -3.78 -7.19
CA SER A 416 -7.02 -3.75 -5.95
C SER A 416 -6.02 -2.59 -5.88
N HIS A 417 -5.64 -2.02 -7.03
CA HIS A 417 -4.63 -0.95 -7.12
C HIS A 417 -5.04 0.26 -7.97
N SER A 418 -6.20 0.23 -8.63
CA SER A 418 -6.72 1.34 -9.43
C SER A 418 -7.88 1.99 -8.69
N TYR A 419 -7.69 3.25 -8.32
CA TYR A 419 -8.65 4.02 -7.52
C TYR A 419 -9.20 5.20 -8.33
N VAL A 420 -10.29 5.79 -7.86
CA VAL A 420 -10.85 7.01 -8.46
C VAL A 420 -10.99 8.09 -7.40
N LEU A 421 -10.39 9.25 -7.69
CA LEU A 421 -10.47 10.45 -6.89
C LEU A 421 -11.52 11.38 -7.52
N TYR A 422 -12.63 11.56 -6.84
CA TYR A 422 -13.61 12.59 -7.18
C TYR A 422 -13.26 13.90 -6.49
N LEU A 423 -13.27 14.98 -7.26
CA LEU A 423 -13.09 16.34 -6.77
C LEU A 423 -14.27 17.19 -7.20
N SER A 424 -14.91 17.84 -6.23
CA SER A 424 -15.96 18.80 -6.48
C SER A 424 -15.40 20.11 -7.03
N PRO A 425 -16.11 20.80 -7.95
CA PRO A 425 -15.66 22.06 -8.54
C PRO A 425 -15.28 23.15 -7.54
N HIS A 426 -15.94 23.19 -6.38
CA HIS A 426 -15.70 24.21 -5.37
C HIS A 426 -14.44 23.99 -4.51
N MET A 427 -13.72 22.89 -4.72
CA MET A 427 -12.50 22.58 -3.98
C MET A 427 -11.28 23.36 -4.50
N GLU A 428 -10.37 23.69 -3.60
CA GLU A 428 -9.04 24.18 -3.90
C GLU A 428 -8.00 23.31 -3.18
N LEU A 429 -6.98 22.85 -3.91
CA LEU A 429 -5.99 21.90 -3.41
C LEU A 429 -4.68 22.58 -3.00
N SER A 430 -4.01 22.05 -1.97
CA SER A 430 -2.66 22.48 -1.61
C SER A 430 -1.60 21.85 -2.54
N PRO A 431 -0.39 22.44 -2.63
CA PRO A 431 0.70 21.85 -3.39
C PRO A 431 1.07 20.42 -2.96
N HIS A 432 0.83 20.05 -1.70
CA HIS A 432 1.15 18.73 -1.14
C HIS A 432 -0.02 17.74 -1.19
N PHE A 433 -1.15 18.11 -1.78
CA PHE A 433 -2.35 17.27 -1.80
C PHE A 433 -2.10 15.86 -2.34
N PHE A 434 -1.45 15.71 -3.50
CA PHE A 434 -1.18 14.38 -4.07
C PHE A 434 -0.19 13.55 -3.27
N HIS A 435 0.75 14.20 -2.56
CA HIS A 435 1.61 13.52 -1.59
C HIS A 435 0.80 12.92 -0.45
N TYR A 436 -0.15 13.66 0.10
CA TYR A 436 -1.05 13.14 1.13
C TYR A 436 -1.93 12.00 0.60
N VAL A 437 -2.54 12.15 -0.59
CA VAL A 437 -3.33 11.09 -1.22
C VAL A 437 -2.53 9.78 -1.32
N LYS A 438 -1.30 9.85 -1.85
CA LYS A 438 -0.44 8.66 -1.97
C LYS A 438 0.00 8.12 -0.63
N TYR A 439 0.37 8.99 0.32
CA TYR A 439 0.73 8.58 1.68
C TYR A 439 -0.41 7.79 2.33
N THR A 440 -1.63 8.32 2.35
CA THR A 440 -2.79 7.67 2.97
C THR A 440 -3.15 6.37 2.24
N LEU A 441 -3.10 6.32 0.90
CA LEU A 441 -3.31 5.07 0.16
C LEU A 441 -2.31 3.99 0.56
N LEU A 442 -1.03 4.34 0.64
CA LEU A 442 0.03 3.38 0.97
C LEU A 442 -0.03 2.95 2.43
N SER A 443 -0.20 3.88 3.36
CA SER A 443 -0.24 3.58 4.80
C SER A 443 -1.51 2.83 5.22
N GLN A 444 -2.69 3.23 4.69
CA GLN A 444 -3.98 2.68 5.12
C GLN A 444 -4.42 1.43 4.35
N LEU A 445 -3.86 1.17 3.16
CA LEU A 445 -4.28 0.01 2.35
C LEU A 445 -3.16 -1.02 2.13
N HIS A 446 -1.90 -0.58 2.07
CA HIS A 446 -0.77 -1.44 1.63
C HIS A 446 0.28 -1.69 2.73
N SER A 447 0.16 -1.03 3.88
CA SER A 447 1.04 -1.30 5.01
C SER A 447 0.83 -2.71 5.55
N ARG A 448 1.85 -3.25 6.20
CA ARG A 448 1.83 -4.60 6.81
C ARG A 448 0.73 -4.75 7.85
N VAL A 449 0.42 -3.66 8.56
CA VAL A 449 -0.65 -3.61 9.55
C VAL A 449 -2.00 -3.58 8.84
N ALA A 450 -2.19 -2.67 7.88
CA ALA A 450 -3.43 -2.53 7.11
C ALA A 450 -3.83 -3.80 6.36
N VAL A 451 -2.86 -4.51 5.76
CA VAL A 451 -3.13 -5.77 5.04
C VAL A 451 -3.68 -6.86 5.97
N ARG A 452 -3.39 -6.79 7.27
CA ARG A 452 -3.88 -7.73 8.29
C ARG A 452 -5.14 -7.24 9.00
N ASP A 453 -5.50 -5.99 8.83
CA ASP A 453 -6.66 -5.38 9.46
C ASP A 453 -7.93 -5.75 8.68
N GLU A 454 -8.88 -6.38 9.37
CA GLU A 454 -10.19 -6.73 8.80
C GLU A 454 -11.02 -5.47 8.50
N ASN A 455 -10.79 -4.37 9.23
CA ASN A 455 -11.47 -3.10 9.02
C ASN A 455 -11.14 -2.46 7.67
N ARG A 456 -10.01 -2.82 7.07
CA ARG A 456 -9.72 -2.43 5.68
C ARG A 456 -10.78 -2.95 4.72
N LEU A 457 -11.35 -4.14 4.99
CA LEU A 457 -12.41 -4.72 4.16
C LEU A 457 -13.73 -3.97 4.32
N SER A 458 -13.98 -3.28 5.44
CA SER A 458 -15.16 -2.44 5.61
C SER A 458 -14.97 -1.00 5.11
N MET A 459 -13.83 -0.67 4.50
CA MET A 459 -13.61 0.65 3.91
C MET A 459 -14.27 0.76 2.53
N MET A 460 -15.05 1.83 2.33
CA MET A 460 -15.64 2.25 1.04
C MET A 460 -14.68 3.18 0.30
N ALA A 461 -14.19 4.19 1.01
CA ALA A 461 -13.53 5.35 0.45
C ALA A 461 -12.65 6.08 1.49
N ILE A 462 -11.83 7.01 1.01
CA ILE A 462 -11.00 7.92 1.81
C ILE A 462 -11.40 9.35 1.44
N SER A 463 -11.80 10.14 2.42
CA SER A 463 -12.08 11.57 2.28
C SER A 463 -10.81 12.41 2.42
N PHE A 464 -10.80 13.57 1.78
CA PHE A 464 -9.78 14.61 1.94
C PHE A 464 -10.36 15.94 2.43
N SER A 465 -11.67 15.97 2.72
CA SER A 465 -12.36 17.08 3.39
C SER A 465 -13.09 16.57 4.64
N VAL A 466 -13.41 17.49 5.55
CA VAL A 466 -14.31 17.22 6.68
C VAL A 466 -15.57 18.05 6.45
N PRO A 467 -16.76 17.43 6.32
CA PRO A 467 -17.99 18.15 6.05
C PRO A 467 -18.33 19.13 7.18
N ALA A 468 -18.72 20.36 6.84
CA ALA A 468 -19.21 21.34 7.82
C ALA A 468 -20.68 21.07 8.24
N THR A 469 -21.44 20.39 7.38
CA THR A 469 -22.87 20.13 7.55
C THR A 469 -23.18 18.63 7.53
N SER A 470 -24.26 18.25 8.23
CA SER A 470 -24.81 16.90 8.22
C SER A 470 -25.27 16.48 6.82
N LEU A 471 -25.57 15.18 6.63
CA LEU A 471 -26.01 14.63 5.35
C LEU A 471 -27.18 15.37 4.69
N GLY A 472 -28.13 15.84 5.50
CA GLY A 472 -29.29 16.61 5.03
C GLY A 472 -29.00 18.07 4.70
N GLY A 473 -27.79 18.57 4.98
CA GLY A 473 -27.36 19.93 4.66
C GLY A 473 -27.88 21.03 5.59
N THR A 474 -28.64 20.70 6.64
CA THR A 474 -29.34 21.68 7.49
C THR A 474 -28.72 21.87 8.87
N GLN A 475 -28.03 20.87 9.41
CA GLN A 475 -27.43 20.93 10.75
C GLN A 475 -25.90 20.99 10.65
N PRO A 476 -25.22 21.74 11.53
CA PRO A 476 -23.76 21.70 11.60
C PRO A 476 -23.30 20.31 12.03
N PHE A 477 -22.22 19.82 11.42
CA PHE A 477 -21.57 18.58 11.81
C PHE A 477 -20.33 18.89 12.65
N THR A 478 -20.23 18.26 13.81
CA THR A 478 -19.05 18.38 14.68
C THR A 478 -18.29 17.05 14.66
N PRO A 479 -17.03 17.03 14.20
CA PRO A 479 -16.20 15.84 14.23
C PRO A 479 -16.05 15.26 15.64
N PRO A 480 -15.85 13.93 15.77
CA PRO A 480 -15.69 13.31 17.06
C PRO A 480 -14.37 13.73 17.70
N GLY A 481 -14.39 13.97 19.01
CA GLY A 481 -13.16 14.12 19.79
C GLY A 481 -12.35 12.82 19.86
N PRO A 482 -11.21 12.80 20.58
CA PRO A 482 -10.38 11.62 20.69
C PRO A 482 -11.10 10.51 21.48
N PRO A 483 -10.62 9.25 21.38
CA PRO A 483 -11.12 8.15 22.21
C PRO A 483 -10.81 8.33 23.71
N ARG A 484 -9.75 9.09 24.05
CA ARG A 484 -9.36 9.47 25.42
C ARG A 484 -9.73 10.94 25.68
N ASP A 485 -10.05 11.27 26.92
CA ASP A 485 -10.42 12.62 27.40
C ASP A 485 -9.23 13.62 27.37
N ASP A 486 -8.38 13.55 26.35
CA ASP A 486 -7.31 14.50 26.10
C ASP A 486 -7.90 15.66 25.30
N LYS A 487 -8.42 16.67 26.01
CA LYS A 487 -9.05 17.87 25.43
C LYS A 487 -8.15 18.64 24.44
N ALA A 488 -6.84 18.38 24.45
CA ALA A 488 -5.86 18.97 23.52
C ALA A 488 -5.82 18.28 22.14
N ALA A 489 -6.39 17.07 21.98
CA ALA A 489 -6.31 16.27 20.75
C ALA A 489 -7.60 16.27 19.90
N ALA A 490 -8.63 17.03 20.30
CA ALA A 490 -9.95 16.98 19.66
C ALA A 490 -9.96 17.47 18.20
N GLU A 491 -9.14 18.45 17.85
CA GLU A 491 -9.01 18.94 16.46
C GLU A 491 -8.10 18.07 15.59
N GLY A 492 -7.33 17.17 16.22
CA GLY A 492 -6.34 16.32 15.57
C GLY A 492 -6.81 14.89 15.28
N THR A 493 -8.04 14.51 15.62
CA THR A 493 -8.47 13.09 15.51
C THR A 493 -9.07 12.77 14.13
N ALA A 494 -8.46 11.81 13.42
CA ALA A 494 -9.07 11.18 12.23
C ALA A 494 -10.18 10.21 12.66
N PHE A 495 -11.15 9.93 11.79
CA PHE A 495 -12.31 9.11 12.15
C PHE A 495 -12.88 8.31 10.99
N LEU A 496 -13.63 7.25 11.30
CA LEU A 496 -14.38 6.46 10.32
C LEU A 496 -15.86 6.84 10.39
N TRP A 497 -16.49 7.07 9.25
CA TRP A 497 -17.91 7.42 9.20
C TRP A 497 -18.63 6.69 8.06
N GLN A 498 -19.77 6.08 8.36
CA GLN A 498 -20.59 5.37 7.38
C GLN A 498 -21.14 6.27 6.26
N ALA A 499 -21.15 7.60 6.47
CA ALA A 499 -21.56 8.56 5.46
C ALA A 499 -20.41 8.92 4.51
N PRO A 500 -20.59 8.79 3.17
CA PRO A 500 -19.64 9.33 2.20
C PRO A 500 -19.72 10.86 2.11
N THR A 501 -18.70 11.49 1.52
CA THR A 501 -18.67 12.94 1.21
C THR A 501 -18.61 13.18 -0.31
N SER A 502 -18.97 14.38 -0.74
CA SER A 502 -18.98 14.84 -2.14
C SER A 502 -17.90 15.87 -2.43
N ASP A 503 -17.14 16.36 -1.46
CA ASP A 503 -16.22 17.47 -1.75
C ASP A 503 -14.92 16.96 -2.36
N ALA A 504 -14.17 16.14 -1.62
CA ALA A 504 -12.97 15.47 -2.12
C ALA A 504 -12.88 14.06 -1.55
N VAL A 505 -13.06 13.04 -2.40
CA VAL A 505 -13.15 11.64 -1.96
C VAL A 505 -12.51 10.69 -2.96
N LEU A 506 -11.76 9.71 -2.45
CA LEU A 506 -11.20 8.62 -3.24
C LEU A 506 -11.94 7.33 -2.94
N PHE A 507 -12.53 6.73 -3.97
CA PHE A 507 -13.17 5.42 -3.89
C PHE A 507 -12.18 4.29 -4.18
N LEU A 508 -12.31 3.20 -3.41
CA LEU A 508 -11.57 1.98 -3.66
C LEU A 508 -12.09 1.31 -4.94
N GLY A 509 -11.20 0.73 -5.77
CA GLY A 509 -11.58 0.15 -7.06
C GLY A 509 -12.59 -0.99 -6.94
N GLU A 510 -12.40 -1.90 -5.98
CA GLU A 510 -13.36 -2.97 -5.68
C GLU A 510 -14.75 -2.42 -5.28
N ARG A 511 -14.77 -1.36 -4.46
CA ARG A 511 -15.99 -0.72 -3.96
C ARG A 511 -16.71 0.08 -5.03
N TRP A 512 -15.96 0.68 -5.96
CA TRP A 512 -16.52 1.33 -7.14
C TRP A 512 -17.27 0.34 -8.04
N ILE A 513 -16.69 -0.85 -8.28
CA ILE A 513 -17.34 -1.91 -9.08
C ILE A 513 -18.62 -2.39 -8.41
N GLU A 514 -18.60 -2.55 -7.08
CA GLU A 514 -19.77 -2.95 -6.31
C GLU A 514 -20.86 -1.87 -6.36
N LEU A 515 -20.50 -0.59 -6.18
CA LEU A 515 -21.41 0.54 -6.30
C LEU A 515 -22.04 0.62 -7.70
N HIS A 516 -21.23 0.48 -8.74
CA HIS A 516 -21.72 0.42 -10.11
C HIS A 516 -22.71 -0.72 -10.31
N GLY A 517 -22.39 -1.93 -9.84
CA GLY A 517 -23.27 -3.10 -9.93
C GLY A 517 -24.59 -2.90 -9.16
N TYR A 518 -24.50 -2.35 -7.95
CA TYR A 518 -25.65 -2.00 -7.12
C TYR A 518 -26.60 -1.03 -7.83
N VAL A 519 -26.09 0.10 -8.33
CA VAL A 519 -26.90 1.11 -9.02
C VAL A 519 -27.55 0.53 -10.27
N ALA A 520 -26.81 -0.23 -11.07
CA ALA A 520 -27.36 -0.88 -12.26
C ALA A 520 -28.56 -1.78 -11.94
N GLN A 521 -28.48 -2.58 -10.87
CA GLN A 521 -29.57 -3.47 -10.44
C GLN A 521 -30.76 -2.69 -9.86
N VAL A 522 -30.51 -1.67 -9.04
CA VAL A 522 -31.56 -0.81 -8.49
C VAL A 522 -32.36 -0.15 -9.60
N LEU A 523 -31.68 0.46 -10.59
CA LEU A 523 -32.34 1.14 -11.70
C LEU A 523 -33.13 0.16 -12.58
N ALA A 524 -32.57 -1.02 -12.89
CA ALA A 524 -33.26 -2.05 -13.65
C ALA A 524 -34.52 -2.56 -12.95
N LYS A 525 -34.51 -2.66 -11.61
CA LYS A 525 -35.69 -3.05 -10.82
C LYS A 525 -36.70 -1.92 -10.72
N GLN A 526 -36.27 -0.69 -10.50
CA GLN A 526 -37.17 0.48 -10.44
C GLN A 526 -37.97 0.65 -11.73
N GLN A 527 -37.36 0.43 -12.90
CA GLN A 527 -38.07 0.47 -14.19
C GLN A 527 -39.20 -0.57 -14.30
N LYS A 528 -39.10 -1.70 -13.59
CA LYS A 528 -40.12 -2.75 -13.57
C LYS A 528 -41.17 -2.56 -12.47
N MET A 529 -40.93 -1.65 -11.51
CA MET A 529 -41.82 -1.41 -10.38
C MET A 529 -42.81 -0.28 -10.70
N THR A 530 -44.08 -0.49 -10.35
CA THR A 530 -45.13 0.53 -10.48
C THR A 530 -45.07 1.61 -9.41
N ALA A 531 -44.46 1.33 -8.25
CA ALA A 531 -44.22 2.28 -7.17
C ALA A 531 -42.85 2.03 -6.54
N SER A 532 -42.12 3.11 -6.22
CA SER A 532 -40.83 3.00 -5.55
C SER A 532 -41.03 2.52 -4.09
N PRO A 533 -40.32 1.46 -3.66
CA PRO A 533 -40.32 1.04 -2.26
C PRO A 533 -39.96 2.17 -1.31
N ALA A 534 -40.56 2.18 -0.11
CA ALA A 534 -40.36 3.23 0.89
C ALA A 534 -38.87 3.45 1.23
N LEU A 535 -38.09 2.35 1.25
CA LEU A 535 -36.65 2.36 1.53
C LEU A 535 -35.82 3.08 0.46
N LEU A 536 -36.28 3.13 -0.81
CA LEU A 536 -35.64 3.91 -1.88
C LEU A 536 -36.23 5.32 -2.01
N ALA A 537 -37.49 5.50 -1.58
CA ALA A 537 -38.18 6.78 -1.65
C ALA A 537 -37.70 7.78 -0.58
N LYS A 538 -37.29 7.29 0.59
CA LYS A 538 -36.77 8.11 1.68
C LYS A 538 -35.29 8.42 1.47
N LYS A 539 -34.99 9.59 0.91
CA LYS A 539 -33.62 10.09 0.70
C LYS A 539 -33.14 10.81 1.96
N GLU A 540 -31.92 10.48 2.38
CA GLU A 540 -31.28 11.09 3.56
C GLU A 540 -30.29 12.19 3.14
N VAL A 541 -29.78 12.12 1.91
CA VAL A 541 -28.87 13.13 1.36
C VAL A 541 -29.65 14.37 0.88
N GLY A 542 -29.17 15.55 1.30
CA GLY A 542 -29.73 16.83 0.89
C GLY A 542 -29.59 17.09 -0.61
N LYS A 543 -30.50 17.91 -1.18
CA LYS A 543 -30.49 18.29 -2.61
C LYS A 543 -29.33 19.22 -3.02
N ASN A 544 -28.54 19.68 -2.05
CA ASN A 544 -27.33 20.46 -2.26
C ASN A 544 -26.11 19.61 -2.62
N ARG A 545 -26.24 18.27 -2.62
CA ARG A 545 -25.15 17.34 -2.94
C ARG A 545 -25.51 16.47 -4.15
N PRO A 546 -24.52 15.95 -4.89
CA PRO A 546 -24.77 15.11 -6.05
C PRO A 546 -25.63 13.88 -5.73
N ALA A 547 -26.54 13.52 -6.64
CA ALA A 547 -27.48 12.40 -6.44
C ALA A 547 -26.80 11.05 -6.24
N TRP A 548 -25.61 10.84 -6.81
CA TRP A 548 -24.86 9.58 -6.65
C TRP A 548 -24.51 9.29 -5.19
N MET A 549 -24.39 10.32 -4.35
CA MET A 549 -24.05 10.18 -2.93
C MET A 549 -25.12 9.38 -2.18
N GLU A 550 -26.40 9.50 -2.56
CA GLU A 550 -27.48 8.74 -1.94
C GLU A 550 -27.30 7.24 -2.18
N TYR A 551 -26.94 6.82 -3.40
CA TYR A 551 -26.65 5.42 -3.69
C TYR A 551 -25.41 4.91 -2.95
N ALA A 552 -24.36 5.74 -2.86
CA ALA A 552 -23.17 5.40 -2.11
C ALA A 552 -23.48 5.22 -0.60
N LEU A 553 -24.28 6.11 -0.02
CA LEU A 553 -24.74 6.01 1.36
C LEU A 553 -25.60 4.75 1.59
N GLN A 554 -26.52 4.46 0.68
CA GLN A 554 -27.36 3.25 0.76
C GLN A 554 -26.50 1.99 0.76
N LEU A 555 -25.53 1.87 -0.15
CA LEU A 555 -24.63 0.73 -0.19
C LEU A 555 -23.78 0.63 1.09
N SER A 556 -23.23 1.75 1.57
CA SER A 556 -22.48 1.78 2.83
C SER A 556 -23.32 1.32 4.03
N ARG A 557 -24.62 1.66 4.06
CA ARG A 557 -25.54 1.20 5.11
C ARG A 557 -25.87 -0.28 5.00
N LEU A 558 -26.06 -0.78 3.78
CA LEU A 558 -26.37 -2.20 3.53
C LEU A 558 -25.20 -3.12 3.84
N ARG A 559 -23.97 -2.65 3.61
CA ARG A 559 -22.74 -3.44 3.80
C ARG A 559 -22.01 -3.15 5.10
N GLY A 560 -22.38 -2.09 5.81
CA GLY A 560 -21.62 -1.61 6.96
C GLY A 560 -20.28 -1.00 6.54
N TYR A 561 -20.20 -0.40 5.35
CA TYR A 561 -18.97 0.27 4.92
C TYR A 561 -18.80 1.63 5.58
N SER A 562 -17.55 2.02 5.76
CA SER A 562 -17.14 3.31 6.32
C SER A 562 -16.19 4.05 5.37
N THR A 563 -16.22 5.37 5.46
CA THR A 563 -15.29 6.28 4.78
C THR A 563 -14.30 6.80 5.82
N LEU A 564 -13.01 6.81 5.48
CA LEU A 564 -11.96 7.37 6.33
C LEU A 564 -11.91 8.88 6.16
N TYR A 565 -12.04 9.62 7.26
CA TYR A 565 -11.92 11.07 7.29
C TYR A 565 -10.61 11.49 7.98
N PRO A 566 -9.93 12.51 7.44
CA PRO A 566 -8.74 13.08 8.08
C PRO A 566 -9.16 13.87 9.34
N SER A 567 -8.17 14.27 10.13
CA SER A 567 -8.42 15.26 11.19
C SER A 567 -8.80 16.60 10.59
N GLN A 568 -9.45 17.46 11.38
CA GLN A 568 -9.84 18.79 10.91
C GLN A 568 -8.61 19.65 10.57
N GLN A 569 -7.52 19.51 11.32
CA GLN A 569 -6.24 20.18 11.06
C GLN A 569 -5.61 19.70 9.74
N THR A 570 -5.54 18.38 9.52
CA THR A 570 -5.03 17.83 8.26
C THR A 570 -5.91 18.27 7.09
N ALA A 571 -7.23 18.22 7.21
CA ALA A 571 -8.18 18.61 6.17
C ALA A 571 -7.93 20.05 5.71
N LYS A 572 -7.86 21.00 6.67
CA LYS A 572 -7.59 22.41 6.39
C LYS A 572 -6.23 22.64 5.72
N ALA A 573 -5.24 21.78 5.94
CA ALA A 573 -3.91 21.93 5.34
C ALA A 573 -3.80 21.37 3.91
N ILE A 574 -4.65 20.40 3.54
CA ILE A 574 -4.56 19.71 2.25
C ILE A 574 -5.55 20.24 1.21
N ALA A 575 -6.75 20.67 1.64
CA ALA A 575 -7.79 21.11 0.74
C ALA A 575 -8.78 22.08 1.42
N ALA A 576 -9.27 23.05 0.67
CA ALA A 576 -10.29 24.00 1.10
C ALA A 576 -11.55 23.88 0.23
N ALA A 577 -12.71 23.89 0.87
CA ALA A 577 -14.00 23.99 0.22
C ALA A 577 -14.45 25.46 0.23
N HIS A 578 -14.88 25.99 -0.92
CA HIS A 578 -15.30 27.38 -1.07
C HIS A 578 -16.79 27.48 -1.40
N ASP A 579 -17.52 28.32 -0.67
CA ASP A 579 -18.96 28.53 -0.87
C ASP A 579 -19.29 29.87 -1.55
N ASP A 580 -18.32 30.46 -2.25
CA ASP A 580 -18.41 31.79 -2.87
C ASP A 580 -19.32 31.84 -4.11
N LEU A 581 -19.41 30.72 -4.85
CA LEU A 581 -20.30 30.57 -5.99
C LEU A 581 -21.28 29.41 -5.75
N PRO A 582 -22.56 29.56 -6.17
CA PRO A 582 -23.56 28.51 -5.99
C PRO A 582 -23.22 27.27 -6.83
N ASP A 583 -22.97 26.17 -6.13
CA ASP A 583 -22.67 24.85 -6.70
C ASP A 583 -23.86 23.90 -6.52
N GLU A 584 -25.01 24.25 -7.11
CA GLU A 584 -26.20 23.39 -7.07
C GLU A 584 -26.08 22.30 -8.15
N PRO A 585 -26.19 21.00 -7.80
CA PRO A 585 -26.10 19.93 -8.79
C PRO A 585 -27.15 20.06 -9.89
N ASP A 586 -26.73 19.80 -11.13
CA ASP A 586 -27.55 19.94 -12.33
C ASP A 586 -28.90 19.19 -12.24
N GLU A 587 -28.92 18.03 -11.58
CA GLU A 587 -30.12 17.18 -11.45
C GLU A 587 -31.23 17.73 -10.55
N PHE A 588 -30.93 18.69 -9.67
CA PHE A 588 -31.95 19.33 -8.81
C PHE A 588 -32.43 20.66 -9.36
N ARG A 589 -31.74 21.19 -10.35
CA ARG A 589 -32.01 22.46 -10.99
C ARG A 589 -33.31 22.38 -11.80
N GLY A 590 -34.32 23.11 -11.34
CA GLY A 590 -35.67 23.13 -11.93
C GLY A 590 -36.78 22.55 -11.04
N GLN A 591 -36.46 21.68 -10.07
CA GLN A 591 -37.44 21.25 -9.06
C GLN A 591 -37.78 22.37 -8.06
N ALA A 592 -36.89 23.36 -7.90
CA ALA A 592 -37.14 24.56 -7.10
C ALA A 592 -38.28 25.45 -7.65
N GLY A 593 -38.75 25.21 -8.88
CA GLY A 593 -39.83 25.98 -9.51
C GLY A 593 -41.25 25.53 -9.17
N ALA A 594 -41.46 24.36 -8.55
CA ALA A 594 -42.79 23.73 -8.42
C ALA A 594 -43.37 23.71 -6.98
N GLY A 595 -42.68 24.25 -5.97
CA GLY A 595 -43.18 24.17 -4.58
C GLY A 595 -42.50 25.07 -3.56
N GLY A 596 -42.08 26.29 -3.93
CA GLY A 596 -41.40 27.16 -2.96
C GLY A 596 -41.16 28.58 -3.46
N LYS A 597 -42.21 29.27 -3.92
CA LYS A 597 -42.15 30.70 -4.22
C LYS A 597 -42.39 31.61 -3.01
N GLU A 598 -42.53 31.07 -1.79
CA GLU A 598 -42.84 31.90 -0.60
C GLU A 598 -41.75 32.02 0.48
N GLU A 599 -40.60 31.33 0.41
CA GLU A 599 -39.57 31.49 1.48
C GLU A 599 -38.24 32.13 1.07
N LYS A 600 -37.95 32.33 -0.23
CA LYS A 600 -36.65 32.91 -0.67
C LYS A 600 -36.54 34.44 -0.65
N LYS A 601 -37.39 35.17 0.09
CA LYS A 601 -37.37 36.65 0.12
C LYS A 601 -37.16 37.30 1.49
N LYS A 602 -36.70 36.55 2.49
CA LYS A 602 -36.30 37.09 3.81
C LYS A 602 -35.11 36.32 4.41
N GLU A 603 -34.01 36.22 3.68
CA GLU A 603 -32.71 35.86 4.26
C GLU A 603 -31.59 36.32 3.32
N LYS A 604 -31.60 37.61 3.02
CA LYS A 604 -30.39 38.34 2.66
C LYS A 604 -30.34 39.53 3.59
N THR A 605 -29.13 39.81 4.08
CA THR A 605 -28.75 40.85 5.04
C THR A 605 -28.97 40.47 6.50
N GLU A 606 -28.10 39.61 7.03
CA GLU A 606 -27.37 39.86 8.29
C GLU A 606 -26.26 38.81 8.44
N GLY A 607 -25.01 39.30 8.45
CA GLY A 607 -23.73 38.62 8.72
C GLY A 607 -23.70 37.10 8.83
N LEU A 608 -23.55 36.40 7.70
CA LEU A 608 -22.56 35.33 7.66
C LEU A 608 -21.26 35.99 7.17
N GLU A 609 -20.46 36.41 8.13
CA GLU A 609 -19.03 36.57 7.91
C GLU A 609 -18.52 35.29 7.24
N ASP A 610 -17.66 35.49 6.26
CA ASP A 610 -16.87 34.46 5.60
C ASP A 610 -16.60 33.27 6.54
N ALA A 611 -17.27 32.14 6.31
CA ALA A 611 -16.81 30.88 6.90
C ALA A 611 -15.47 30.44 6.26
N GLY A 612 -14.90 31.27 5.37
CA GLY A 612 -13.48 31.34 5.01
C GLY A 612 -12.58 32.05 6.05
N GLY A 613 -12.96 32.03 7.33
CA GLY A 613 -12.21 32.57 8.47
C GLY A 613 -11.04 31.70 8.95
N ASP A 614 -10.26 31.17 8.00
CA ASP A 614 -8.86 30.81 8.15
C ASP A 614 -8.35 30.88 6.70
N VAL A 615 -7.55 31.89 6.39
CA VAL A 615 -6.97 32.05 5.05
C VAL A 615 -6.27 30.73 4.72
N PHE A 616 -6.88 29.92 3.84
CA PHE A 616 -6.19 28.81 3.21
C PHE A 616 -5.09 29.42 2.36
N ASP A 617 -3.94 29.62 2.97
CA ASP A 617 -2.77 30.12 2.27
C ASP A 617 -2.24 28.97 1.43
N VAL A 618 -2.60 28.97 0.15
CA VAL A 618 -2.13 28.06 -0.89
C VAL A 618 -0.58 28.05 -0.96
N GLY A 619 0.08 29.11 -0.46
CA GLY A 619 1.54 29.23 -0.32
C GLY A 619 2.10 28.83 1.04
N SER A 620 1.24 28.48 2.01
CA SER A 620 1.68 28.02 3.34
C SER A 620 2.35 26.66 3.21
N GLN A 621 3.65 26.65 3.47
CA GLN A 621 4.48 25.44 3.55
C GLN A 621 4.26 24.71 4.87
N VAL A 622 3.01 24.58 5.33
CA VAL A 622 2.72 23.70 6.45
C VAL A 622 3.09 22.30 6.00
N ASP A 623 4.12 21.75 6.63
CA ASP A 623 4.55 20.38 6.39
C ASP A 623 3.36 19.47 6.68
N MET A 624 2.88 18.78 5.64
CA MET A 624 1.77 17.82 5.74
C MET A 624 1.99 16.84 6.90
N LEU A 625 3.25 16.44 7.14
CA LEU A 625 3.59 15.53 8.23
C LEU A 625 3.35 16.11 9.61
N GLY A 626 3.50 17.43 9.78
CA GLY A 626 3.26 18.13 11.04
C GLY A 626 1.77 18.27 11.37
N THR A 627 0.89 17.96 10.42
CA THR A 627 -0.58 18.00 10.61
C THR A 627 -1.18 16.62 10.85
N LEU A 628 -0.39 15.54 10.75
CA LEU A 628 -0.88 14.18 10.98
C LEU A 628 -1.24 13.98 12.46
N PRO A 629 -2.26 13.17 12.78
CA PRO A 629 -2.62 12.87 14.16
C PRO A 629 -1.50 12.14 14.90
N GLY A 630 -0.92 12.72 15.96
CA GLY A 630 0.05 12.06 16.84
C GLY A 630 1.51 12.10 16.38
N GLU A 631 2.44 11.93 17.33
CA GLU A 631 3.90 11.97 17.08
C GLU A 631 4.37 10.82 16.17
N ASP A 632 3.68 9.68 16.18
CA ASP A 632 4.06 8.44 15.47
C ASP A 632 3.42 8.28 14.07
N GLY A 633 2.71 9.29 13.56
CA GLY A 633 2.03 9.23 12.25
C GLY A 633 0.57 8.76 12.31
N GLN A 634 -0.03 8.46 11.15
CA GLN A 634 -1.48 8.28 11.06
C GLN A 634 -1.98 7.03 11.82
N PRO A 635 -2.97 7.16 12.73
CA PRO A 635 -3.46 6.05 13.55
C PRO A 635 -4.02 4.89 12.73
N GLN A 636 -3.96 3.69 13.31
CA GLN A 636 -4.51 2.47 12.71
C GLN A 636 -6.02 2.54 12.64
N LEU A 637 -6.62 1.89 11.63
CA LEU A 637 -8.06 1.92 11.40
C LEU A 637 -8.88 1.50 12.63
N GLY A 638 -8.49 0.41 13.29
CA GLY A 638 -9.18 -0.10 14.49
C GLY A 638 -9.11 0.82 15.72
N ASP A 639 -8.19 1.78 15.76
CA ASP A 639 -8.08 2.74 16.87
C ASP A 639 -8.91 4.02 16.64
N LEU A 640 -9.49 4.17 15.44
CA LEU A 640 -10.26 5.35 15.07
C LEU A 640 -11.68 5.30 15.64
N PRO A 641 -12.24 6.45 16.06
CA PRO A 641 -13.65 6.53 16.40
C PRO A 641 -14.51 6.24 15.16
N LEU A 642 -15.44 5.29 15.32
CA LEU A 642 -16.38 4.88 14.29
C LEU A 642 -17.74 5.56 14.50
N LEU A 643 -18.28 6.17 13.44
CA LEU A 643 -19.55 6.86 13.41
C LEU A 643 -20.56 6.13 12.51
N ALA A 644 -21.79 5.97 13.02
CA ALA A 644 -22.94 5.58 12.22
C ALA A 644 -23.33 6.70 11.24
N TRP A 645 -24.18 6.40 10.26
CA TRP A 645 -24.54 7.38 9.21
C TRP A 645 -25.16 8.68 9.77
N GLU A 646 -25.79 8.64 10.94
CA GLU A 646 -26.33 9.80 11.65
C GLU A 646 -25.26 10.72 12.26
N GLY A 647 -24.00 10.29 12.29
CA GLY A 647 -22.88 11.01 12.93
C GLY A 647 -22.68 10.67 14.41
N GLN A 648 -23.39 9.67 14.94
CA GLN A 648 -23.23 9.20 16.32
C GLN A 648 -22.17 8.10 16.42
N ARG A 649 -21.40 8.08 17.52
CA ARG A 649 -20.41 7.03 17.80
C ARG A 649 -21.11 5.66 17.91
N THR A 650 -20.52 4.65 17.28
CA THR A 650 -21.03 3.27 17.25
C THR A 650 -19.87 2.28 17.32
N SER A 651 -20.15 1.03 17.71
CA SER A 651 -19.18 -0.05 17.57
C SER A 651 -19.32 -0.77 16.23
N GLU A 652 -18.27 -1.48 15.81
CA GLU A 652 -18.26 -2.32 14.60
C GLU A 652 -19.35 -3.40 14.65
N ASP A 653 -19.51 -4.08 15.79
CA ASP A 653 -20.53 -5.10 16.01
C ASP A 653 -21.95 -4.56 15.82
N GLU A 654 -22.22 -3.36 16.34
CA GLU A 654 -23.53 -2.71 16.18
C GLU A 654 -23.76 -2.28 14.75
N MET A 655 -22.74 -1.74 14.08
CA MET A 655 -22.82 -1.36 12.68
C MET A 655 -23.08 -2.57 11.79
N ALA A 656 -22.38 -3.68 12.00
CA ALA A 656 -22.55 -4.94 11.28
C ALA A 656 -23.96 -5.53 11.49
N LYS A 657 -24.49 -5.49 12.73
CA LYS A 657 -25.87 -5.94 13.03
C LYS A 657 -26.92 -5.08 12.30
N LYS A 658 -26.79 -3.75 12.36
CA LYS A 658 -27.69 -2.82 11.67
C LYS A 658 -27.63 -3.02 10.15
N ALA A 659 -26.44 -3.21 9.59
CA ALA A 659 -26.25 -3.48 8.18
C ALA A 659 -26.91 -4.79 7.74
N ALA A 660 -26.72 -5.87 8.50
CA ALA A 660 -27.35 -7.17 8.22
C ALA A 660 -28.89 -7.10 8.25
N GLN A 661 -29.45 -6.37 9.23
CA GLN A 661 -30.90 -6.16 9.33
C GLN A 661 -31.43 -5.36 8.13
N LEU A 662 -30.77 -4.26 7.78
CA LEU A 662 -31.14 -3.44 6.64
C LEU A 662 -31.00 -4.20 5.32
N ALA A 663 -29.95 -5.02 5.16
CA ALA A 663 -29.75 -5.86 3.99
C ALA A 663 -30.86 -6.91 3.85
N ALA A 664 -31.30 -7.53 4.95
CA ALA A 664 -32.42 -8.46 4.92
C ALA A 664 -33.74 -7.77 4.51
N GLU A 665 -34.00 -6.58 5.04
CA GLU A 665 -35.16 -5.77 4.65
C GLU A 665 -35.10 -5.34 3.17
N PHE A 666 -33.92 -4.91 2.71
CA PHE A 666 -33.68 -4.54 1.32
C PHE A 666 -33.93 -5.72 0.37
N ARG A 667 -33.41 -6.91 0.70
CA ARG A 667 -33.61 -8.13 -0.10
C ARG A 667 -35.09 -8.50 -0.23
N ARG A 668 -35.89 -8.26 0.81
CA ARG A 668 -37.35 -8.46 0.77
C ARG A 668 -38.07 -7.42 -0.09
N GLN A 669 -37.83 -6.14 0.16
CA GLN A 669 -38.62 -5.05 -0.45
C GLN A 669 -38.15 -4.68 -1.87
N VAL A 670 -36.84 -4.60 -2.09
CA VAL A 670 -36.23 -4.15 -3.35
C VAL A 670 -35.71 -5.33 -4.15
N GLY A 671 -35.01 -6.26 -3.47
CA GLY A 671 -34.43 -7.45 -4.08
C GLY A 671 -35.45 -8.48 -4.56
N GLN A 672 -36.70 -8.43 -4.06
CA GLN A 672 -37.78 -9.38 -4.33
C GLN A 672 -37.40 -10.85 -4.04
N CYS A 673 -36.56 -11.06 -3.02
CA CYS A 673 -36.15 -12.39 -2.58
C CYS A 673 -37.24 -13.09 -1.77
N ALA A 674 -37.41 -14.40 -2.00
CA ALA A 674 -38.23 -15.24 -1.13
C ALA A 674 -37.60 -15.36 0.28
N GLU A 675 -38.42 -15.61 1.31
CA GLU A 675 -37.95 -15.73 2.70
C GLU A 675 -36.84 -16.79 2.87
N GLU A 676 -36.88 -17.86 2.07
CA GLU A 676 -35.86 -18.91 2.05
C GLU A 676 -34.48 -18.39 1.57
N ASP A 677 -34.48 -17.47 0.61
CA ASP A 677 -33.26 -16.87 0.06
C ASP A 677 -32.70 -15.74 0.93
N VAL A 678 -33.55 -15.04 1.70
CA VAL A 678 -33.15 -13.96 2.62
C VAL A 678 -32.24 -14.49 3.73
N GLY A 679 -32.53 -15.69 4.24
CA GLY A 679 -31.71 -16.38 5.25
C GLY A 679 -30.49 -17.12 4.67
N SER A 680 -30.44 -17.31 3.34
CA SER A 680 -29.25 -17.87 2.69
C SER A 680 -28.12 -16.83 2.78
N GLY A 681 -27.16 -17.08 3.65
CA GLY A 681 -25.96 -16.25 3.85
C GLY A 681 -25.05 -16.29 2.62
N ARG A 682 -25.52 -15.74 1.50
CA ARG A 682 -24.69 -15.51 0.32
C ARG A 682 -23.66 -14.45 0.68
N GLY A 683 -22.38 -14.75 0.50
CA GLY A 683 -21.31 -13.78 0.67
C GLY A 683 -21.49 -12.59 -0.27
N ALA A 684 -20.89 -11.45 0.09
CA ALA A 684 -20.96 -10.24 -0.74
C ALA A 684 -20.45 -10.52 -2.16
N ASP A 685 -21.29 -10.28 -3.16
CA ASP A 685 -20.92 -10.39 -4.57
C ASP A 685 -20.22 -9.12 -5.04
N ARG A 686 -19.25 -9.28 -5.96
CA ARG A 686 -18.47 -8.16 -6.52
C ARG A 686 -19.34 -7.08 -7.20
N HIS A 687 -20.51 -7.45 -7.71
CA HIS A 687 -21.45 -6.55 -8.37
C HIS A 687 -22.73 -6.36 -7.56
N ALA A 688 -22.69 -6.66 -6.25
CA ALA A 688 -23.83 -6.58 -5.34
C ALA A 688 -25.05 -7.44 -5.76
N LYS A 689 -24.85 -8.47 -6.60
CA LYS A 689 -25.95 -9.33 -7.08
C LYS A 689 -26.62 -10.12 -5.96
N ASP A 690 -25.92 -10.37 -4.86
CA ASP A 690 -26.45 -11.08 -3.69
C ASP A 690 -27.60 -10.33 -3.00
N LEU A 691 -27.70 -9.00 -3.19
CA LEU A 691 -28.81 -8.19 -2.67
C LEU A 691 -30.12 -8.34 -3.48
N PHE A 692 -30.07 -9.03 -4.62
CA PHE A 692 -31.21 -9.19 -5.53
C PHE A 692 -31.46 -10.67 -5.84
N CYS A 693 -32.73 -11.03 -5.99
CA CYS A 693 -33.11 -12.33 -6.50
C CYS A 693 -33.69 -12.17 -7.90
N GLU A 694 -33.15 -12.93 -8.86
CA GLU A 694 -33.70 -12.98 -10.20
C GLU A 694 -35.10 -13.61 -10.14
N ALA A 695 -36.08 -12.93 -10.75
CA ALA A 695 -37.43 -13.45 -10.90
C ALA A 695 -37.55 -14.42 -12.10
N ASP A 696 -36.47 -14.68 -12.83
CA ASP A 696 -36.46 -15.56 -14.00
C ASP A 696 -35.68 -16.85 -13.70
N ARG A 697 -36.27 -17.71 -12.88
CA ARG A 697 -36.21 -19.15 -13.15
C ARG A 697 -37.32 -19.49 -14.14
N THR A 698 -37.27 -18.93 -15.35
CA THR A 698 -37.91 -19.58 -16.48
C THR A 698 -36.96 -20.66 -16.97
N GLU A 699 -37.43 -21.89 -16.83
CA GLU A 699 -36.80 -23.11 -17.30
C GLU A 699 -36.25 -22.93 -18.72
N ALA A 700 -34.92 -23.02 -18.87
CA ALA A 700 -34.31 -23.34 -20.15
C ALA A 700 -33.87 -24.80 -20.08
N GLN A 701 -34.76 -25.66 -20.57
CA GLN A 701 -34.45 -27.00 -21.08
C GLN A 701 -33.60 -26.91 -22.34
#